data_AF-A0A7C6A2G9-F1
#
_entry.id   AF-A0A7C6A2G9-F1
#
_cell.length_a   1.000
_cell.length_b   1.000
_cell.length_c   1.000
_cell.angle_alpha   90.00
_cell.angle_beta   90.00
_cell.angle_gamma   90.00
#
_symmetry.space_group_name_H-M   'P 1'
#
loop_
_entity.id
_entity.type
_entity.pdbx_description
1 polymer ?
#
loop_
_entity_poly.entity_id
_entity_poly.type
_entity_poly.pdbx_seq_one_letter_code
_entity_poly.pdbx_strand_id
1 'polypeptide(L)'
;MRAAKILLMAALASAGCAQTVSFYRVRIEYSTTSDWSTLEIENPEHILSLRPMGLRGNPARASAQPERLSLNQPLADAQAGQEVGITVDYALEPAALVEPWRFVLKKGALKGSVVRVLHGNRLIREVNHTGAVPGDPGYNTLRFTVDLSGLQTAEPSRLDLPRPAKMVWAFYYPWYTLSSWSSSQLQDRPLTPYASDDPKAIARQIEQAQAAGIDGFISSWWGPGHYTDRNLKLLLEAARVAGFRVTIYFETLRSGQGRDRDEIYKWLSYFIPEYRDHPALMKVNGKPLIVVWASESVPLATWSEVFAALRSRGLDAVYLAMGRNAASLEVFDGLHEYGVFTIADLASAMKLASRATRHYPLLEEAPRPRIWASTVQPGYDERTIPGRKGLYQDRLDGAFYRSTWEAALGSDPDWVFISTWNEWWEHTHIEPSELYQDQYLQITREYARRWKGRPQLAPGGVVNAASYAAGAVAPGEIVAVFGTGFCGDARVLFDGHAATVISAGPTQINAVVPYSVADSTSTQLQVDCRDARSEALTLPVAASAPGIFTADSSGRGQGAILNQDGALNSAANPAARGSVVQIFATGEGQTYPPGVDGKPAAEPLPKPLLPVSVSIGGLHAHVLYAGGAPGLIAGVFQVNVRVPEALAAGPQPVVLTVGAASSQPGVTVSVK
;
A
#
# COMPACT_ATOMS: atom_id res chain seq x y z
N MET A 1 1.47 -0.45 31.90
CA MET A 1 2.00 0.33 30.74
C MET A 1 3.06 -0.43 29.91
N ARG A 2 3.98 -1.23 30.48
CA ARG A 2 5.03 -1.95 29.70
C ARG A 2 4.55 -3.25 29.02
N ALA A 3 3.64 -4.02 29.62
CA ALA A 3 3.03 -5.21 29.00
C ALA A 3 2.11 -4.87 27.81
N ALA A 4 1.49 -3.68 27.81
CA ALA A 4 0.67 -3.18 26.69
C ALA A 4 1.48 -2.91 25.41
N LYS A 5 2.80 -2.70 25.52
CA LYS A 5 3.69 -2.56 24.35
C LYS A 5 3.94 -3.88 23.62
N ILE A 6 3.80 -5.02 24.31
CA ILE A 6 4.00 -6.36 23.73
C ILE A 6 2.81 -6.74 22.84
N LEU A 7 1.57 -6.37 23.21
CA LEU A 7 0.38 -6.60 22.38
C LEU A 7 0.33 -5.70 21.13
N LEU A 8 0.90 -4.50 21.20
CA LEU A 8 0.85 -3.52 20.10
C LEU A 8 1.78 -3.87 18.93
N MET A 9 2.71 -4.81 19.11
CA MET A 9 3.72 -5.16 18.10
C MET A 9 3.27 -6.25 17.12
N ALA A 10 2.16 -6.97 17.39
CA ALA A 10 1.60 -7.99 16.51
C ALA A 10 0.73 -7.43 15.35
N ALA A 11 0.73 -6.10 15.16
CA ALA A 11 -0.12 -5.43 14.19
C ALA A 11 0.67 -4.98 12.96
N LEU A 12 0.26 -5.54 11.81
CA LEU A 12 0.49 -5.04 10.44
C LEU A 12 1.77 -5.54 9.75
N ALA A 13 1.71 -6.79 9.30
CA ALA A 13 2.34 -7.18 8.03
C ALA A 13 1.23 -7.47 7.02
N SER A 14 0.94 -6.52 6.12
CA SER A 14 0.03 -6.75 5.00
C SER A 14 0.77 -7.57 3.93
N ALA A 15 0.59 -8.89 3.92
CA ALA A 15 0.96 -9.71 2.78
C ALA A 15 -0.09 -9.49 1.67
N GLY A 16 0.27 -8.72 0.65
CA GLY A 16 -0.53 -8.54 -0.55
C GLY A 16 -0.53 -9.79 -1.43
N CYS A 17 -1.51 -9.89 -2.34
CA CYS A 17 -1.48 -10.88 -3.40
C CYS A 17 -0.41 -10.47 -4.44
N ALA A 18 0.43 -11.42 -4.87
CA ALA A 18 1.45 -11.19 -5.89
C ALA A 18 0.98 -11.74 -7.25
N GLN A 19 1.15 -10.94 -8.30
CA GLN A 19 0.94 -11.38 -9.68
C GLN A 19 2.30 -11.68 -10.31
N THR A 20 2.56 -12.94 -10.67
CA THR A 20 3.73 -13.29 -11.47
C THR A 20 3.51 -12.86 -12.92
N VAL A 21 4.39 -12.01 -13.44
CA VAL A 21 4.36 -11.54 -14.83
C VAL A 21 5.53 -12.15 -15.58
N SER A 22 5.23 -12.85 -16.69
CA SER A 22 6.22 -13.37 -17.63
C SER A 22 6.45 -12.37 -18.76
N PHE A 23 7.71 -12.12 -19.13
CA PHE A 23 8.05 -11.17 -20.19
C PHE A 23 9.40 -11.46 -20.85
N TYR A 24 9.60 -10.90 -22.05
CA TYR A 24 10.87 -10.85 -22.75
C TYR A 24 11.36 -9.41 -22.84
N ARG A 25 12.64 -9.19 -22.57
CA ARG A 25 13.30 -7.89 -22.77
C ARG A 25 13.80 -7.78 -24.20
N VAL A 26 13.37 -6.76 -24.92
CA VAL A 26 13.84 -6.42 -26.27
C VAL A 26 14.37 -5.00 -26.25
N ARG A 27 15.56 -4.79 -26.80
CA ARG A 27 16.20 -3.48 -26.92
C ARG A 27 16.01 -2.94 -28.33
N ILE A 28 15.63 -1.68 -28.44
CA ILE A 28 15.67 -0.91 -29.68
C ILE A 28 16.75 0.16 -29.56
N GLU A 29 17.77 0.08 -30.40
CA GLU A 29 18.72 1.18 -30.64
C GLU A 29 18.23 1.91 -31.89
N TYR A 30 17.75 3.13 -31.71
CA TYR A 30 17.16 3.92 -32.78
C TYR A 30 17.94 5.22 -32.97
N SER A 31 18.29 5.53 -34.21
CA SER A 31 19.07 6.71 -34.53
C SER A 31 18.77 7.31 -35.88
N THR A 32 19.14 8.57 -36.05
CA THR A 32 18.97 9.29 -37.30
C THR A 32 20.07 10.33 -37.51
N THR A 33 20.42 10.52 -38.78
CA THR A 33 21.22 11.64 -39.30
C THR A 33 20.34 12.66 -40.04
N SER A 34 19.03 12.42 -40.08
CA SER A 34 18.04 13.35 -40.62
C SER A 34 17.70 14.44 -39.60
N ASP A 35 17.06 15.52 -40.05
CA ASP A 35 16.56 16.58 -39.18
C ASP A 35 15.43 16.08 -38.27
N TRP A 36 14.60 15.14 -38.73
CA TRP A 36 13.64 14.45 -37.90
C TRP A 36 13.41 13.01 -38.35
N SER A 37 13.05 12.14 -37.42
CA SER A 37 12.62 10.77 -37.74
C SER A 37 11.72 10.19 -36.65
N THR A 38 10.74 9.37 -37.03
CA THR A 38 9.83 8.70 -36.11
C THR A 38 9.75 7.20 -36.41
N LEU A 39 9.78 6.37 -35.37
CA LEU A 39 9.52 4.95 -35.44
C LEU A 39 8.19 4.65 -34.73
N GLU A 40 7.17 4.27 -35.50
CA GLU A 40 5.85 3.89 -34.99
C GLU A 40 5.73 2.37 -34.94
N ILE A 41 5.10 1.83 -33.90
CA ILE A 41 4.80 0.40 -33.73
C ILE A 41 3.30 0.22 -33.96
N GLU A 42 2.93 -0.59 -34.95
CA GLU A 42 1.52 -0.72 -35.37
C GLU A 42 0.72 -1.73 -34.54
N ASN A 43 1.41 -2.61 -33.81
CA ASN A 43 0.82 -3.60 -32.91
C ASN A 43 1.42 -3.51 -31.48
N PRO A 44 1.10 -2.43 -30.73
CA PRO A 44 1.67 -2.17 -29.41
C PRO A 44 0.98 -2.92 -28.25
N GLU A 45 -0.07 -3.68 -28.51
CA GLU A 45 -0.96 -4.29 -27.50
C GLU A 45 -0.22 -5.18 -26.49
N HIS A 46 0.85 -5.85 -26.95
CA HIS A 46 1.64 -6.79 -26.15
C HIS A 46 2.84 -6.15 -25.43
N ILE A 47 3.00 -4.82 -25.50
CA ILE A 47 4.12 -4.09 -24.87
C ILE A 47 3.81 -3.79 -23.41
N LEU A 48 4.25 -4.60 -22.44
CA LEU A 48 3.93 -4.38 -21.03
C LEU A 48 4.50 -3.07 -20.47
N SER A 49 5.76 -2.76 -20.81
CA SER A 49 6.49 -1.59 -20.31
C SER A 49 7.62 -1.19 -21.26
N LEU A 50 8.13 0.04 -21.11
CA LEU A 50 9.31 0.54 -21.79
C LEU A 50 10.18 1.38 -20.86
N ARG A 51 11.49 1.41 -21.13
CA ARG A 51 12.46 2.21 -20.38
C ARG A 51 13.52 2.81 -21.29
N PRO A 52 13.62 4.15 -21.42
CA PRO A 52 14.75 4.78 -22.07
C PRO A 52 16.04 4.50 -21.30
N MET A 53 17.06 3.98 -21.98
CA MET A 53 18.35 3.61 -21.39
C MET A 53 19.42 4.68 -21.59
N GLY A 54 19.25 5.56 -22.59
CA GLY A 54 20.18 6.64 -22.86
C GLY A 54 19.95 7.29 -24.22
N LEU A 55 20.55 8.47 -24.38
CA LEU A 55 20.61 9.22 -25.63
C LEU A 55 22.02 9.14 -26.22
N ARG A 56 22.11 9.25 -27.54
CA ARG A 56 23.36 9.41 -28.28
C ARG A 56 23.34 10.77 -29.00
N GLY A 57 24.46 11.48 -28.96
CA GLY A 57 24.56 12.84 -29.49
C GLY A 57 23.75 13.83 -28.63
N ASN A 58 23.32 14.93 -29.23
CA ASN A 58 22.54 15.98 -28.56
C ASN A 58 21.24 16.28 -29.33
N PRO A 59 20.24 15.37 -29.30
CA PRO A 59 18.98 15.62 -29.99
C PRO A 59 18.27 16.85 -29.42
N ALA A 60 17.71 17.69 -30.29
CA ALA A 60 16.83 18.77 -29.88
C ALA A 60 15.55 18.24 -29.22
N ARG A 61 15.08 17.08 -29.67
CA ARG A 61 13.99 16.35 -29.01
C ARG A 61 14.18 14.84 -29.17
N ALA A 62 14.00 14.11 -28.07
CA ALA A 62 13.88 12.67 -28.05
C ALA A 62 12.68 12.29 -27.17
N SER A 63 11.81 11.41 -27.65
CA SER A 63 10.66 10.93 -26.87
C SER A 63 10.42 9.46 -27.11
N ALA A 64 10.04 8.75 -26.05
CA ALA A 64 9.66 7.35 -26.09
C ALA A 64 8.26 7.17 -25.51
N GLN A 65 7.38 6.57 -26.31
CA GLN A 65 6.04 6.12 -25.96
C GLN A 65 5.92 4.64 -26.38
N PRO A 66 4.99 3.86 -25.79
CA PRO A 66 4.84 2.44 -26.11
C PRO A 66 4.76 2.19 -27.61
N GLU A 67 4.02 3.02 -28.33
CA GLU A 67 3.73 2.92 -29.76
C GLU A 67 4.64 3.79 -30.65
N ARG A 68 5.49 4.64 -30.09
CA ARG A 68 6.25 5.61 -30.88
C ARG A 68 7.56 6.09 -30.24
N LEU A 69 8.63 6.04 -31.02
CA LEU A 69 9.89 6.75 -30.75
C LEU A 69 10.04 7.92 -31.71
N SER A 70 10.51 9.07 -31.22
CA SER A 70 10.76 10.25 -32.05
C SER A 70 12.12 10.87 -31.74
N LEU A 71 12.83 11.27 -32.80
CA LEU A 71 14.11 11.98 -32.75
C LEU A 71 14.05 13.21 -33.65
N ASN A 72 14.63 14.32 -33.19
CA ASN A 72 14.81 15.53 -33.97
C ASN A 72 16.11 16.24 -33.58
N GLN A 73 16.71 16.93 -34.54
CA GLN A 73 17.89 17.78 -34.39
C GLN A 73 17.81 19.00 -35.32
N PRO A 74 18.59 20.07 -35.08
CA PRO A 74 18.65 21.22 -35.96
C PRO A 74 19.03 20.84 -37.41
N LEU A 75 18.48 21.58 -38.37
CA LEU A 75 18.74 21.33 -39.80
C LEU A 75 20.23 21.42 -40.14
N ALA A 76 20.95 22.38 -39.55
CA ALA A 76 22.38 22.56 -39.78
C ALA A 76 23.21 21.34 -39.32
N ASP A 77 22.83 20.72 -38.19
CA ASP A 77 23.50 19.53 -37.65
C ASP A 77 23.25 18.31 -38.54
N ALA A 78 22.01 18.14 -39.01
CA ALA A 78 21.66 17.11 -39.98
C ALA A 78 22.40 17.28 -41.32
N GLN A 79 22.54 18.52 -41.80
CA GLN A 79 23.33 18.84 -43.01
C GLN A 79 24.82 18.51 -42.83
N ALA A 80 25.37 18.76 -41.64
CA ALA A 80 26.73 18.39 -41.26
C ALA A 80 26.93 16.88 -41.05
N GLY A 81 25.86 16.08 -41.09
CA GLY A 81 25.90 14.63 -40.92
C GLY A 81 26.00 14.18 -39.47
N GLN A 82 25.64 15.03 -38.51
CA GLN A 82 25.56 14.66 -37.10
C GLN A 82 24.51 13.57 -36.90
N GLU A 83 24.79 12.66 -35.97
CA GLU A 83 23.93 11.53 -35.64
C GLU A 83 23.40 11.66 -34.21
N VAL A 84 22.09 11.52 -34.06
CA VAL A 84 21.42 11.48 -32.77
C VAL A 84 20.67 10.16 -32.60
N GLY A 85 20.50 9.70 -31.37
CA GLY A 85 19.85 8.43 -31.11
C GLY A 85 19.27 8.29 -29.70
N ILE A 86 18.45 7.26 -29.55
CA ILE A 86 17.87 6.82 -28.29
C ILE A 86 17.94 5.30 -28.21
N THR A 87 18.31 4.79 -27.04
CA THR A 87 18.21 3.36 -26.72
C THR A 87 17.03 3.16 -25.78
N VAL A 88 16.13 2.24 -26.12
CA VAL A 88 14.93 1.94 -25.32
C VAL A 88 14.81 0.44 -25.14
N ASP A 89 14.62 0.01 -23.91
CA ASP A 89 14.24 -1.36 -23.61
C ASP A 89 12.73 -1.49 -23.50
N TYR A 90 12.20 -2.60 -24.01
CA TYR A 90 10.80 -2.97 -24.00
C TYR A 90 10.65 -4.29 -23.24
N ALA A 91 9.63 -4.38 -22.39
CA ALA A 91 9.16 -5.63 -21.82
C ALA A 91 7.94 -6.08 -22.60
N LEU A 92 8.02 -7.24 -23.26
CA LEU A 92 6.96 -7.81 -24.08
C LEU A 92 6.38 -9.04 -23.41
N GLU A 93 5.06 -9.18 -23.39
CA GLU A 93 4.44 -10.42 -22.93
C GLU A 93 4.65 -11.55 -23.95
N PRO A 94 4.57 -12.84 -23.57
CA PRO A 94 4.83 -13.96 -24.47
C PRO A 94 3.97 -13.96 -25.75
N ALA A 95 2.76 -13.40 -25.70
CA ALA A 95 1.88 -13.29 -26.86
C ALA A 95 2.47 -12.40 -27.98
N ALA A 96 3.38 -11.47 -27.66
CA ALA A 96 4.09 -10.65 -28.65
C ALA A 96 4.93 -11.46 -29.64
N LEU A 97 5.24 -12.72 -29.31
CA LEU A 97 6.10 -13.58 -30.14
C LEU A 97 5.32 -14.39 -31.19
N VAL A 98 3.99 -14.29 -31.20
CA VAL A 98 3.12 -15.06 -32.10
C VAL A 98 3.07 -14.44 -33.48
N GLU A 99 2.93 -13.11 -33.55
CA GLU A 99 2.90 -12.35 -34.79
C GLU A 99 4.15 -11.48 -34.95
N PRO A 100 4.62 -11.22 -36.19
CA PRO A 100 5.71 -10.28 -36.40
C PRO A 100 5.39 -8.89 -35.85
N TRP A 101 6.39 -8.27 -35.24
CA TRP A 101 6.27 -6.93 -34.71
C TRP A 101 6.39 -5.91 -35.85
N ARG A 102 5.39 -5.05 -36.03
CA ARG A 102 5.20 -4.21 -37.22
C ARG A 102 5.59 -2.77 -36.94
N PHE A 103 6.40 -2.20 -37.83
CA PHE A 103 6.93 -0.86 -37.69
C PHE A 103 6.68 0.03 -38.91
N VAL A 104 6.51 1.32 -38.66
CA VAL A 104 6.54 2.38 -39.66
C VAL A 104 7.62 3.39 -39.29
N LEU A 105 8.69 3.43 -40.08
CA LEU A 105 9.78 4.39 -39.93
C LEU A 105 9.58 5.54 -40.92
N LYS A 106 9.49 6.78 -40.42
CA LYS A 106 9.41 8.00 -41.23
C LYS A 106 10.62 8.88 -40.95
N LYS A 107 11.08 9.64 -41.94
CA LYS A 107 12.18 10.59 -41.79
C LYS A 107 12.07 11.76 -42.75
N GLY A 108 12.77 12.84 -42.42
CA GLY A 108 12.98 13.97 -43.32
C GLY A 108 13.72 13.59 -44.61
N ALA A 109 13.76 14.53 -45.54
CA ALA A 109 14.38 14.33 -46.86
C ALA A 109 15.91 14.13 -46.79
N LEU A 110 16.55 14.54 -45.68
CA LEU A 110 18.00 14.44 -45.50
C LEU A 110 18.41 13.06 -44.96
N LYS A 111 19.52 12.54 -45.50
CA LYS A 111 20.30 11.42 -44.94
C LYS A 111 19.42 10.21 -44.58
N GLY A 112 19.64 9.57 -43.42
CA GLY A 112 18.96 8.33 -43.08
C GLY A 112 18.76 8.06 -41.59
N SER A 113 18.02 6.98 -41.32
CA SER A 113 17.73 6.48 -39.98
C SER A 113 18.05 4.99 -39.87
N VAL A 114 18.50 4.57 -38.69
CA VAL A 114 18.88 3.19 -38.39
C VAL A 114 18.09 2.70 -37.17
N VAL A 115 17.51 1.51 -37.30
CA VAL A 115 16.83 0.79 -36.21
C VAL A 115 17.50 -0.56 -36.03
N ARG A 116 18.01 -0.83 -34.82
CA ARG A 116 18.51 -2.15 -34.43
C ARG A 116 17.66 -2.70 -33.31
N VAL A 117 17.15 -3.91 -33.48
CA VAL A 117 16.35 -4.64 -32.50
C VAL A 117 17.17 -5.80 -31.96
N LEU A 118 17.33 -5.87 -30.64
CA LEU A 118 18.21 -6.82 -29.95
C LEU A 118 17.47 -7.53 -28.81
N HIS A 119 17.94 -8.73 -28.46
CA HIS A 119 17.58 -9.41 -27.21
C HIS A 119 18.87 -9.79 -26.48
N GLY A 120 19.07 -9.24 -25.27
CA GLY A 120 20.40 -9.21 -24.65
C GLY A 120 21.40 -8.52 -25.59
N ASN A 121 22.51 -9.19 -25.91
CA ASN A 121 23.50 -8.72 -26.88
C ASN A 121 23.29 -9.26 -28.30
N ARG A 122 22.25 -10.08 -28.54
CA ARG A 122 21.99 -10.69 -29.85
C ARG A 122 21.17 -9.73 -30.71
N LEU A 123 21.74 -9.32 -31.85
CA LEU A 123 21.01 -8.59 -32.89
C LEU A 123 19.97 -9.52 -33.54
N ILE A 124 18.70 -9.12 -33.50
CA ILE A 124 17.59 -9.79 -34.18
C ILE A 124 17.42 -9.22 -35.58
N ARG A 125 17.40 -7.89 -35.69
CA ARG A 125 17.20 -7.19 -36.96
C ARG A 125 17.87 -5.82 -36.95
N GLU A 126 18.47 -5.44 -38.08
CA GLU A 126 18.87 -4.07 -38.37
C GLU A 126 18.13 -3.59 -39.63
N VAL A 127 17.65 -2.35 -39.60
CA VAL A 127 16.99 -1.68 -40.72
C VAL A 127 17.67 -0.34 -40.94
N ASN A 128 18.19 -0.14 -42.15
CA ASN A 128 18.84 1.09 -42.60
C ASN A 128 17.95 1.78 -43.64
N HIS A 129 17.49 2.99 -43.34
CA HIS A 129 16.64 3.79 -44.23
C HIS A 129 17.33 5.07 -44.67
N THR A 130 18.01 5.03 -45.81
CA THR A 130 18.85 6.13 -46.34
C THR A 130 18.31 6.76 -47.63
N GLY A 131 17.33 6.12 -48.28
CA GLY A 131 16.79 6.56 -49.57
C GLY A 131 15.64 7.56 -49.45
N ALA A 132 15.34 8.22 -50.58
CA ALA A 132 14.09 8.93 -50.76
C ALA A 132 13.01 7.97 -51.28
N VAL A 133 11.78 8.07 -50.78
CA VAL A 133 10.66 7.22 -51.22
C VAL A 133 9.90 7.93 -52.35
N PRO A 134 9.82 7.36 -53.56
CA PRO A 134 9.07 7.96 -54.67
C PRO A 134 7.60 8.16 -54.29
N GLY A 135 7.07 9.37 -54.53
CA GLY A 135 5.69 9.73 -54.17
C GLY A 135 5.47 10.09 -52.70
N ASP A 136 6.48 9.93 -51.83
CA ASP A 136 6.46 10.37 -50.42
C ASP A 136 7.78 11.06 -50.02
N PRO A 137 8.21 12.12 -50.73
CA PRO A 137 9.51 12.77 -50.48
C PRO A 137 9.57 13.51 -49.13
N GLY A 138 8.41 13.85 -48.56
CA GLY A 138 8.28 14.59 -47.32
C GLY A 138 8.46 13.72 -46.07
N TYR A 139 7.86 12.52 -46.04
CA TYR A 139 7.92 11.63 -44.88
C TYR A 139 8.82 10.41 -45.07
N ASN A 140 9.18 10.08 -46.31
CA ASN A 140 10.01 8.94 -46.67
C ASN A 140 9.61 7.69 -45.88
N THR A 141 8.37 7.24 -45.99
CA THR A 141 7.84 6.17 -45.15
C THR A 141 8.40 4.79 -45.53
N LEU A 142 8.99 4.08 -44.57
CA LEU A 142 9.43 2.68 -44.70
C LEU A 142 8.68 1.80 -43.70
N ARG A 143 8.04 0.74 -44.21
CA ARG A 143 7.35 -0.27 -43.39
C ARG A 143 8.18 -1.54 -43.32
N PHE A 144 8.33 -2.11 -42.14
CA PHE A 144 9.05 -3.36 -41.94
C PHE A 144 8.51 -4.16 -40.76
N THR A 145 8.90 -5.43 -40.67
CA THR A 145 8.55 -6.32 -39.57
C THR A 145 9.79 -6.91 -38.92
N VAL A 146 9.64 -7.31 -37.65
CA VAL A 146 10.65 -8.06 -36.90
C VAL A 146 10.01 -9.35 -36.40
N ASP A 147 10.53 -10.49 -36.84
CA ASP A 147 10.11 -11.80 -36.35
C ASP A 147 10.79 -12.07 -35.00
N LEU A 148 9.96 -12.24 -33.97
CA LEU A 148 10.41 -12.52 -32.60
C LEU A 148 10.17 -13.99 -32.20
N SER A 149 9.62 -14.83 -33.09
CA SER A 149 9.31 -16.24 -32.80
C SER A 149 10.53 -17.05 -32.32
N GLY A 150 11.73 -16.68 -32.76
CA GLY A 150 12.98 -17.27 -32.29
C GLY A 150 13.27 -17.08 -30.80
N LEU A 151 12.55 -16.18 -30.11
CA LEU A 151 12.63 -16.02 -28.64
C LEU A 151 11.79 -17.05 -27.88
N GLN A 152 10.85 -17.74 -28.52
CA GLN A 152 9.99 -18.76 -27.88
C GLN A 152 10.79 -19.95 -27.31
N THR A 153 12.02 -20.16 -27.81
CA THR A 153 12.93 -21.20 -27.32
C THR A 153 13.67 -20.82 -26.03
N ALA A 154 13.65 -19.54 -25.65
CA ALA A 154 14.22 -19.06 -24.40
C ALA A 154 13.13 -18.98 -23.33
N GLU A 155 13.47 -19.32 -22.08
CA GLU A 155 12.54 -19.11 -20.97
C GLU A 155 12.28 -17.60 -20.76
N PRO A 156 11.01 -17.17 -20.63
CA PRO A 156 10.71 -15.77 -20.32
C PRO A 156 11.20 -15.40 -18.93
N SER A 157 11.60 -14.14 -18.76
CA SER A 157 11.82 -13.57 -17.44
C SER A 157 10.52 -13.56 -16.65
N ARG A 158 10.58 -13.82 -15.35
CA ARG A 158 9.41 -13.80 -14.46
C ARG A 158 9.67 -12.86 -13.30
N LEU A 159 8.71 -11.99 -13.00
CA LEU A 159 8.76 -11.10 -11.84
C LEU A 159 7.44 -11.13 -11.09
N ASP A 160 7.51 -11.34 -9.78
CA ASP A 160 6.36 -11.20 -8.90
C ASP A 160 6.14 -9.74 -8.54
N LEU A 161 4.96 -9.22 -8.90
CA LEU A 161 4.55 -7.86 -8.59
C LEU A 161 3.53 -7.89 -7.44
N PRO A 162 3.96 -7.65 -6.19
CA PRO A 162 3.04 -7.63 -5.05
C PRO A 162 2.15 -6.38 -5.12
N ARG A 163 0.85 -6.57 -4.86
CA ARG A 163 -0.13 -5.49 -4.84
C ARG A 163 -0.52 -5.13 -3.41
N PRO A 164 -0.69 -3.85 -3.06
CA PRO A 164 -1.21 -3.49 -1.75
C PRO A 164 -2.67 -3.94 -1.62
N ALA A 165 -3.16 -3.96 -0.38
CA ALA A 165 -4.59 -4.14 -0.14
C ALA A 165 -5.40 -3.07 -0.87
N LYS A 166 -6.55 -3.44 -1.44
CA LYS A 166 -7.48 -2.49 -2.05
C LYS A 166 -7.99 -1.50 -1.00
N MET A 167 -7.75 -0.22 -1.23
CA MET A 167 -8.17 0.86 -0.34
C MET A 167 -8.81 2.00 -1.12
N VAL A 168 -9.82 2.61 -0.50
CA VAL A 168 -10.50 3.82 -0.98
C VAL A 168 -10.11 4.96 -0.05
N TRP A 169 -9.64 6.06 -0.62
CA TRP A 169 -9.19 7.25 0.09
C TRP A 169 -9.98 8.46 -0.39
N ALA A 170 -10.15 9.47 0.47
CA ALA A 170 -10.68 10.75 0.05
C ALA A 170 -9.73 11.89 0.43
N PHE A 171 -9.54 12.84 -0.48
CA PHE A 171 -8.81 14.08 -0.18
C PHE A 171 -9.61 14.90 0.82
N TYR A 172 -8.95 15.33 1.90
CA TYR A 172 -9.54 15.98 3.06
C TYR A 172 -8.90 17.33 3.32
N TYR A 173 -9.73 18.35 3.51
CA TYR A 173 -9.32 19.74 3.64
C TYR A 173 -9.59 20.26 5.05
N PRO A 174 -8.54 20.37 5.91
CA PRO A 174 -8.69 20.68 7.33
C PRO A 174 -8.67 22.20 7.59
N TRP A 175 -9.34 23.02 6.76
CA TRP A 175 -9.17 24.48 6.76
C TRP A 175 -10.43 25.33 6.91
N TYR A 176 -11.59 24.72 7.09
CA TYR A 176 -12.85 25.44 7.31
C TYR A 176 -12.99 25.93 8.74
N THR A 177 -13.53 27.13 8.90
CA THR A 177 -13.98 27.70 10.17
C THR A 177 -15.49 27.90 10.11
N LEU A 178 -16.14 28.19 11.25
CA LEU A 178 -17.58 28.47 11.26
C LEU A 178 -17.96 29.67 10.37
N SER A 179 -17.07 30.65 10.19
CA SER A 179 -17.29 31.79 9.30
C SER A 179 -17.17 31.45 7.82
N SER A 180 -16.54 30.32 7.45
CA SER A 180 -16.47 29.91 6.05
C SER A 180 -17.87 29.72 5.45
N TRP A 181 -18.82 29.21 6.25
CA TRP A 181 -20.16 28.83 5.80
C TRP A 181 -21.08 30.01 5.50
N SER A 182 -20.72 31.23 5.90
CA SER A 182 -21.46 32.46 5.54
C SER A 182 -20.98 33.08 4.22
N SER A 183 -19.98 32.49 3.55
CA SER A 183 -19.50 32.99 2.26
C SER A 183 -20.56 32.86 1.16
N SER A 184 -20.76 33.92 0.38
CA SER A 184 -21.61 33.90 -0.82
C SER A 184 -20.94 33.22 -2.01
N GLN A 185 -19.65 32.91 -1.92
CA GLN A 185 -18.92 32.18 -2.97
C GLN A 185 -19.18 30.67 -2.89
N LEU A 186 -19.64 30.15 -1.75
CA LEU A 186 -20.00 28.74 -1.60
C LEU A 186 -21.37 28.48 -2.21
N GLN A 187 -21.43 27.51 -3.12
CA GLN A 187 -22.67 27.07 -3.78
C GLN A 187 -23.48 26.11 -2.91
N ASP A 188 -22.83 25.44 -1.96
CA ASP A 188 -23.42 24.42 -1.09
C ASP A 188 -22.74 24.42 0.28
N ARG A 189 -23.35 23.77 1.26
CA ARG A 189 -22.90 23.72 2.65
C ARG A 189 -23.08 22.33 3.26
N PRO A 190 -22.28 21.97 4.27
CA PRO A 190 -22.47 20.73 5.03
C PRO A 190 -23.80 20.77 5.78
N LEU A 191 -24.45 19.61 5.90
CA LEU A 191 -25.66 19.46 6.73
C LEU A 191 -25.47 19.90 8.19
N THR A 192 -24.23 19.84 8.67
CA THR A 192 -23.88 20.34 10.00
C THR A 192 -22.60 21.17 9.89
N PRO A 193 -22.71 22.51 9.83
CA PRO A 193 -21.58 23.42 9.81
C PRO A 193 -20.57 23.13 10.93
N TYR A 194 -19.28 23.24 10.61
CA TYR A 194 -18.20 22.86 11.53
C TYR A 194 -16.97 23.77 11.43
N ALA A 195 -16.14 23.75 12.47
CA ALA A 195 -14.74 24.15 12.35
C ALA A 195 -13.89 22.88 12.16
N SER A 196 -12.85 22.95 11.34
CA SER A 196 -12.03 21.77 10.99
C SER A 196 -11.15 21.28 12.13
N ASP A 197 -11.03 22.05 13.21
CA ASP A 197 -10.37 21.69 14.45
C ASP A 197 -11.35 21.16 15.53
N ASP A 198 -12.65 21.04 15.22
CA ASP A 198 -13.63 20.44 16.13
C ASP A 198 -13.52 18.89 16.13
N PRO A 199 -13.10 18.27 17.26
CA PRO A 199 -12.98 16.81 17.34
C PRO A 199 -14.28 16.06 17.06
N LYS A 200 -15.45 16.66 17.36
CA LYS A 200 -16.75 16.01 17.09
C LYS A 200 -17.06 15.99 15.60
N ALA A 201 -16.73 17.06 14.88
CA ALA A 201 -16.87 17.11 13.43
C ALA A 201 -15.94 16.07 12.77
N ILE A 202 -14.67 16.02 13.19
CA ILE A 202 -13.70 15.03 12.69
C ILE A 202 -14.21 13.60 12.91
N ALA A 203 -14.66 13.27 14.13
CA ALA A 203 -15.16 11.94 14.46
C ALA A 203 -16.38 11.55 13.60
N ARG A 204 -17.35 12.46 13.44
CA ARG A 204 -18.52 12.26 12.57
C ARG A 204 -18.12 12.01 11.13
N GLN A 205 -17.17 12.80 10.60
CA GLN A 205 -16.71 12.66 9.22
C GLN A 205 -16.02 11.33 8.99
N ILE A 206 -15.19 10.87 9.93
CA ILE A 206 -14.56 9.55 9.88
C ILE A 206 -15.63 8.43 9.88
N GLU A 207 -16.62 8.52 10.77
CA GLU A 207 -17.71 7.54 10.85
C GLU A 207 -18.49 7.46 9.52
N GLN A 208 -18.87 8.61 8.97
CA GLN A 208 -19.56 8.71 7.68
C GLN A 208 -18.71 8.15 6.53
N ALA A 209 -17.42 8.47 6.50
CA ALA A 209 -16.49 7.96 5.50
C ALA A 209 -16.34 6.43 5.59
N GLN A 210 -16.17 5.88 6.79
CA GLN A 210 -16.11 4.44 7.03
C GLN A 210 -17.40 3.75 6.58
N ALA A 211 -18.56 4.31 6.93
CA ALA A 211 -19.86 3.80 6.49
C ALA A 211 -20.03 3.84 4.96
N ALA A 212 -19.37 4.77 4.26
CA ALA A 212 -19.33 4.85 2.81
C ALA A 212 -18.29 3.92 2.16
N GLY A 213 -17.51 3.16 2.93
CA GLY A 213 -16.50 2.27 2.38
C GLY A 213 -15.11 2.89 2.21
N ILE A 214 -14.89 4.12 2.68
CA ILE A 214 -13.60 4.82 2.65
C ILE A 214 -12.74 4.32 3.81
N ASP A 215 -11.44 4.07 3.58
CA ASP A 215 -10.52 3.54 4.58
C ASP A 215 -9.61 4.59 5.20
N GLY A 216 -9.45 5.74 4.52
CA GLY A 216 -8.62 6.81 5.02
C GLY A 216 -8.79 8.15 4.33
N PHE A 217 -8.22 9.18 4.96
CA PHE A 217 -8.14 10.53 4.42
C PHE A 217 -6.72 10.90 4.00
N ILE A 218 -6.63 11.67 2.90
CA ILE A 218 -5.40 12.31 2.41
C ILE A 218 -5.53 13.79 2.75
N SER A 219 -4.94 14.22 3.86
CA SER A 219 -5.17 15.55 4.43
C SER A 219 -4.24 16.60 3.81
N SER A 220 -4.79 17.66 3.21
CA SER A 220 -4.01 18.81 2.71
C SER A 220 -3.11 19.38 3.81
N TRP A 221 -1.81 19.48 3.52
CA TRP A 221 -0.79 19.82 4.49
C TRP A 221 0.21 20.84 3.94
N TRP A 222 0.38 21.93 4.69
CA TRP A 222 1.10 23.15 4.29
C TRP A 222 2.32 23.42 5.18
N GLY A 223 2.94 22.35 5.70
CA GLY A 223 4.21 22.45 6.39
C GLY A 223 4.14 22.54 7.93
N PRO A 224 5.29 22.36 8.60
CA PRO A 224 5.40 22.45 10.06
C PRO A 224 4.91 23.79 10.60
N GLY A 225 4.12 23.76 11.68
CA GLY A 225 3.63 24.96 12.36
C GLY A 225 2.44 25.66 11.70
N HIS A 226 2.08 25.28 10.47
CA HIS A 226 0.85 25.72 9.83
C HIS A 226 -0.38 25.14 10.56
N TYR A 227 -1.55 25.77 10.45
CA TYR A 227 -2.75 25.25 11.12
C TYR A 227 -3.17 23.88 10.59
N THR A 228 -2.86 23.56 9.34
CA THR A 228 -3.11 22.22 8.77
C THR A 228 -2.23 21.14 9.42
N ASP A 229 -1.04 21.47 9.92
CA ASP A 229 -0.21 20.55 10.72
C ASP A 229 -0.82 20.32 12.12
N ARG A 230 -1.39 21.36 12.73
CA ARG A 230 -2.10 21.22 14.01
C ARG A 230 -3.37 20.38 13.85
N ASN A 231 -4.16 20.63 12.81
CA ASN A 231 -5.40 19.90 12.56
C ASN A 231 -5.13 18.45 12.14
N LEU A 232 -3.99 18.17 11.48
CA LEU A 232 -3.55 16.81 11.21
C LEU A 232 -3.36 16.00 12.50
N LYS A 233 -2.82 16.59 13.57
CA LYS A 233 -2.68 15.91 14.88
C LYS A 233 -4.03 15.51 15.47
N LEU A 234 -5.04 16.37 15.37
CA LEU A 234 -6.40 16.08 15.80
C LEU A 234 -7.04 14.96 14.96
N LEU A 235 -6.87 15.05 13.64
CA LEU A 235 -7.36 14.04 12.70
C LEU A 235 -6.74 12.66 12.95
N LEU A 236 -5.42 12.60 13.16
CA LEU A 236 -4.69 11.37 13.48
C LEU A 236 -5.20 10.72 14.77
N GLU A 237 -5.47 11.50 15.81
CA GLU A 237 -5.97 10.94 17.08
C GLU A 237 -7.39 10.40 16.95
N ALA A 238 -8.29 11.12 16.27
CA ALA A 238 -9.63 10.62 15.98
C ALA A 238 -9.58 9.34 15.12
N ALA A 239 -8.70 9.31 14.12
CA ALA A 239 -8.50 8.14 13.27
C ALA A 239 -7.94 6.93 14.03
N ARG A 240 -7.05 7.16 15.00
CA ARG A 240 -6.53 6.10 15.87
C ARG A 240 -7.65 5.44 16.67
N VAL A 241 -8.55 6.22 17.24
CA VAL A 241 -9.69 5.71 18.02
C VAL A 241 -10.65 4.92 17.12
N ALA A 242 -10.87 5.37 15.89
CA ALA A 242 -11.80 4.75 14.95
C ALA A 242 -11.21 3.60 14.10
N GLY A 243 -9.92 3.27 14.23
CA GLY A 243 -9.25 2.32 13.34
C GLY A 243 -9.18 2.78 11.87
N PHE A 244 -9.16 4.10 11.66
CA PHE A 244 -9.12 4.76 10.35
C PHE A 244 -7.69 5.16 9.97
N ARG A 245 -7.42 5.37 8.67
CA ARG A 245 -6.08 5.72 8.18
C ARG A 245 -6.00 7.18 7.74
N VAL A 246 -4.82 7.76 7.92
CA VAL A 246 -4.54 9.14 7.49
C VAL A 246 -3.18 9.18 6.82
N THR A 247 -3.05 9.98 5.77
CA THR A 247 -1.78 10.44 5.21
C THR A 247 -1.90 11.92 4.86
N ILE A 248 -0.79 12.55 4.48
CA ILE A 248 -0.79 13.94 4.01
C ILE A 248 -0.89 14.02 2.50
N TYR A 249 -1.53 15.09 2.03
CA TYR A 249 -1.31 15.66 0.71
C TYR A 249 -0.30 16.79 0.83
N PHE A 250 0.92 16.53 0.41
CA PHE A 250 2.03 17.47 0.48
C PHE A 250 1.85 18.57 -0.58
N GLU A 251 1.58 19.78 -0.12
CA GLU A 251 1.27 20.94 -0.97
C GLU A 251 2.55 21.57 -1.53
N THR A 252 2.79 21.41 -2.84
CA THR A 252 4.05 21.81 -3.49
C THR A 252 4.02 23.20 -4.11
N LEU A 253 2.86 23.84 -4.26
CA LEU A 253 2.79 25.18 -4.85
C LEU A 253 2.80 26.27 -3.78
N ARG A 254 3.53 27.34 -4.08
CA ARG A 254 3.49 28.63 -3.39
C ARG A 254 3.29 29.72 -4.43
N SER A 255 2.14 30.38 -4.40
CA SER A 255 1.80 31.46 -5.34
C SER A 255 1.95 31.04 -6.82
N GLY A 256 1.60 29.79 -7.15
CA GLY A 256 1.68 29.24 -8.50
C GLY A 256 3.07 28.76 -8.94
N GLN A 257 4.09 28.84 -8.09
CA GLN A 257 5.42 28.30 -8.34
C GLN A 257 5.68 27.07 -7.47
N GLY A 258 6.45 26.10 -7.97
CA GLY A 258 6.92 24.97 -7.18
C GLY A 258 7.82 25.41 -6.03
N ARG A 259 7.70 24.74 -4.88
CA ARG A 259 8.59 24.96 -3.73
C ARG A 259 10.03 24.60 -4.06
N ASP A 260 10.96 25.30 -3.43
CA ASP A 260 12.39 25.04 -3.60
C ASP A 260 12.85 23.78 -2.86
N ARG A 261 14.06 23.29 -3.22
CA ARG A 261 14.68 22.07 -2.68
C ARG A 261 14.77 22.10 -1.15
N ASP A 262 15.21 23.22 -0.58
CA ASP A 262 15.53 23.32 0.84
C ASP A 262 14.26 23.35 1.69
N GLU A 263 13.20 24.01 1.22
CA GLU A 263 11.90 24.00 1.87
C GLU A 263 11.29 22.59 1.89
N ILE A 264 11.29 21.89 0.74
CA ILE A 264 10.79 20.51 0.65
C ILE A 264 11.57 19.60 1.59
N TYR A 265 12.90 19.65 1.54
CA TYR A 265 13.77 18.86 2.42
C TYR A 265 13.48 19.14 3.90
N LYS A 266 13.33 20.40 4.28
CA LYS A 266 13.03 20.80 5.66
C LYS A 266 11.69 20.25 6.13
N TRP A 267 10.66 20.32 5.29
CA TRP A 267 9.31 19.86 5.64
C TRP A 267 9.26 18.34 5.80
N LEU A 268 9.88 17.59 4.89
CA LEU A 268 9.95 16.13 4.98
C LEU A 268 10.84 15.66 6.14
N SER A 269 11.95 16.37 6.41
CA SER A 269 12.81 16.11 7.57
C SER A 269 12.10 16.32 8.92
N TYR A 270 11.05 17.15 8.95
CA TYR A 270 10.15 17.28 10.10
C TYR A 270 9.09 16.18 10.12
N PHE A 271 8.36 16.02 9.01
CA PHE A 271 7.18 15.16 8.95
C PHE A 271 7.50 13.70 9.28
N ILE A 272 8.55 13.15 8.68
CA ILE A 272 8.89 11.73 8.82
C ILE A 272 9.14 11.36 10.29
N PRO A 273 10.09 11.96 11.03
CA PRO A 273 10.32 11.58 12.42
C PRO A 273 9.17 11.95 13.37
N GLU A 274 8.42 13.03 13.11
CA GLU A 274 7.29 13.44 13.96
C GLU A 274 6.13 12.44 13.90
N TYR A 275 5.79 11.96 12.70
CA TYR A 275 4.55 11.21 12.50
C TYR A 275 4.75 9.72 12.22
N ARG A 276 5.95 9.25 11.83
CA ARG A 276 6.17 7.86 11.37
C ARG A 276 5.73 6.80 12.38
N ASP A 277 5.72 7.08 13.67
CA ASP A 277 5.38 6.11 14.70
C ASP A 277 3.89 6.19 15.11
N HIS A 278 3.13 7.13 14.54
CA HIS A 278 1.71 7.27 14.82
C HIS A 278 0.90 6.09 14.23
N PRO A 279 0.06 5.39 15.02
CA PRO A 279 -0.64 4.18 14.59
C PRO A 279 -1.67 4.40 13.46
N ALA A 280 -2.27 5.59 13.39
CA ALA A 280 -3.22 5.93 12.33
C ALA A 280 -2.55 6.42 11.03
N LEU A 281 -1.24 6.72 11.05
CA LEU A 281 -0.54 7.12 9.84
C LEU A 281 -0.41 5.92 8.90
N MET A 282 -0.76 6.12 7.63
CA MET A 282 -0.63 5.09 6.62
C MET A 282 0.83 4.74 6.40
N LYS A 283 1.11 3.43 6.40
CA LYS A 283 2.42 2.87 6.11
C LYS A 283 2.32 1.87 4.98
N VAL A 284 3.30 1.90 4.08
CA VAL A 284 3.49 0.89 3.04
C VAL A 284 4.86 0.25 3.30
N ASN A 285 4.88 -1.07 3.52
CA ASN A 285 6.09 -1.82 3.87
C ASN A 285 6.88 -1.19 5.03
N GLY A 286 6.16 -0.77 6.08
CA GLY A 286 6.72 -0.15 7.28
C GLY A 286 7.10 1.34 7.14
N LYS A 287 7.07 1.91 5.93
CA LYS A 287 7.44 3.32 5.67
C LYS A 287 6.20 4.21 5.62
N PRO A 288 6.26 5.46 6.15
CA PRO A 288 5.20 6.45 5.98
C PRO A 288 4.80 6.63 4.51
N LEU A 289 3.51 6.73 4.22
CA LEU A 289 3.00 7.16 2.92
C LEU A 289 2.94 8.70 2.87
N ILE A 290 3.36 9.30 1.76
CA ILE A 290 3.22 10.73 1.46
C ILE A 290 2.67 10.89 0.03
N VAL A 291 1.51 11.52 -0.11
CA VAL A 291 0.91 11.83 -1.42
C VAL A 291 1.29 13.26 -1.79
N VAL A 292 1.71 13.51 -3.03
CA VAL A 292 2.31 14.80 -3.43
C VAL A 292 1.46 15.50 -4.48
N TRP A 293 0.88 16.65 -4.12
CA TRP A 293 0.12 17.48 -5.06
C TRP A 293 1.05 18.21 -6.01
N ALA A 294 0.60 18.47 -7.25
CA ALA A 294 1.32 19.28 -8.24
C ALA A 294 2.82 18.92 -8.38
N SER A 295 3.13 17.62 -8.34
CA SER A 295 4.51 17.10 -8.25
C SER A 295 5.42 17.61 -9.37
N GLU A 296 4.86 17.81 -10.57
CA GLU A 296 5.55 18.33 -11.76
C GLU A 296 5.90 19.82 -11.70
N SER A 297 5.40 20.57 -10.71
CA SER A 297 5.82 21.96 -10.47
C SER A 297 7.26 22.05 -9.94
N VAL A 298 7.81 20.93 -9.48
CA VAL A 298 9.18 20.79 -8.98
C VAL A 298 9.93 19.82 -9.90
N PRO A 299 11.15 20.15 -10.37
CA PRO A 299 11.90 19.26 -11.26
C PRO A 299 12.15 17.88 -10.65
N LEU A 300 12.07 16.82 -11.47
CA LEU A 300 12.27 15.44 -11.02
C LEU A 300 13.65 15.21 -10.39
N ALA A 301 14.69 15.90 -10.88
CA ALA A 301 16.03 15.86 -10.30
C ALA A 301 16.06 16.39 -8.86
N THR A 302 15.32 17.48 -8.58
CA THR A 302 15.19 18.05 -7.23
C THR A 302 14.55 17.05 -6.26
N TRP A 303 13.50 16.33 -6.69
CA TRP A 303 12.91 15.26 -5.88
C TRP A 303 13.90 14.14 -5.58
N SER A 304 14.66 13.71 -6.60
CA SER A 304 15.70 12.69 -6.44
C SER A 304 16.76 13.10 -5.41
N GLU A 305 17.27 14.33 -5.50
CA GLU A 305 18.24 14.89 -4.56
C GLU A 305 17.69 14.93 -3.12
N VAL A 306 16.45 15.41 -2.94
CA VAL A 306 15.80 15.49 -1.62
C VAL A 306 15.63 14.10 -1.01
N PHE A 307 15.11 13.13 -1.77
CA PHE A 307 14.88 11.78 -1.27
C PHE A 307 16.19 11.06 -0.96
N ALA A 308 17.23 11.22 -1.79
CA ALA A 308 18.56 10.69 -1.51
C ALA A 308 19.14 11.27 -0.20
N ALA A 309 19.02 12.59 0.00
CA ALA A 309 19.49 13.25 1.21
C ALA A 309 18.73 12.78 2.47
N LEU A 310 17.42 12.58 2.40
CA LEU A 310 16.61 12.05 3.51
C LEU A 310 16.98 10.60 3.84
N ARG A 311 17.09 9.74 2.83
CA ARG A 311 17.45 8.32 2.98
C ARG A 311 18.84 8.13 3.60
N SER A 312 19.80 9.00 3.27
CA SER A 312 21.14 8.99 3.90
C SER A 312 21.11 9.18 5.43
N ARG A 313 20.01 9.73 5.95
CA ARG A 313 19.75 9.96 7.38
C ARG A 313 18.78 8.95 7.99
N GLY A 314 18.41 7.89 7.26
CA GLY A 314 17.41 6.92 7.69
C GLY A 314 15.97 7.46 7.74
N LEU A 315 15.70 8.58 7.02
CA LEU A 315 14.37 9.14 6.87
C LEU A 315 13.82 8.73 5.51
N ASP A 316 13.11 7.61 5.45
CA ASP A 316 12.55 7.09 4.20
C ASP A 316 11.03 7.02 4.27
N ALA A 317 10.38 7.16 3.12
CA ALA A 317 8.93 7.16 2.94
C ALA A 317 8.56 6.61 1.56
N VAL A 318 7.29 6.28 1.38
CA VAL A 318 6.70 5.95 0.08
C VAL A 318 6.01 7.18 -0.48
N TYR A 319 6.38 7.58 -1.70
CA TYR A 319 5.90 8.83 -2.31
C TYR A 319 5.03 8.57 -3.54
N LEU A 320 3.82 9.14 -3.57
CA LEU A 320 2.94 9.09 -4.75
C LEU A 320 2.89 10.46 -5.44
N ALA A 321 3.37 10.52 -6.69
CA ALA A 321 3.33 11.74 -7.49
C ALA A 321 1.96 11.92 -8.17
N MET A 322 1.49 13.17 -8.24
CA MET A 322 0.31 13.52 -9.06
C MET A 322 0.70 13.56 -10.54
N GLY A 323 -0.06 12.84 -11.38
CA GLY A 323 0.07 12.78 -12.84
C GLY A 323 0.10 11.34 -13.38
N ARG A 324 0.20 11.21 -14.71
CA ARG A 324 0.27 9.91 -15.44
C ARG A 324 1.61 9.67 -16.12
N ASN A 325 2.59 10.55 -15.92
CA ASN A 325 3.89 10.43 -16.56
C ASN A 325 4.73 9.32 -15.90
N ALA A 326 4.93 8.21 -16.61
CA ALA A 326 5.73 7.09 -16.13
C ALA A 326 7.20 7.47 -15.84
N ALA A 327 7.74 8.55 -16.42
CA ALA A 327 9.08 9.02 -16.10
C ALA A 327 9.22 9.40 -14.62
N SER A 328 8.14 9.85 -13.97
CA SER A 328 8.15 10.16 -12.54
C SER A 328 8.44 8.94 -11.66
N LEU A 329 8.19 7.72 -12.15
CA LEU A 329 8.43 6.47 -11.40
C LEU A 329 9.90 6.12 -11.23
N GLU A 330 10.81 6.84 -11.89
CA GLU A 330 12.25 6.74 -11.61
C GLU A 330 12.56 7.22 -10.17
N VAL A 331 11.78 8.19 -9.67
CA VAL A 331 11.96 8.81 -8.34
C VAL A 331 10.86 8.44 -7.36
N PHE A 332 9.61 8.39 -7.83
CA PHE A 332 8.42 8.14 -7.02
C PHE A 332 8.02 6.65 -7.01
N ASP A 333 7.35 6.23 -5.93
CA ASP A 333 6.92 4.85 -5.70
C ASP A 333 5.52 4.55 -6.28
N GLY A 334 4.88 5.55 -6.86
CA GLY A 334 3.58 5.38 -7.52
C GLY A 334 3.01 6.70 -8.02
N LEU A 335 1.87 6.59 -8.68
CA LEU A 335 1.19 7.70 -9.34
C LEU A 335 -0.27 7.77 -8.91
N HIS A 336 -0.82 8.98 -8.95
CA HIS A 336 -2.25 9.25 -8.75
C HIS A 336 -2.68 10.47 -9.56
N GLU A 337 -3.98 10.73 -9.64
CA GLU A 337 -4.54 11.97 -10.20
C GLU A 337 -5.32 12.75 -9.14
N TYR A 338 -5.63 14.03 -9.40
CA TYR A 338 -6.51 14.83 -8.53
C TYR A 338 -7.84 15.16 -9.22
N GLY A 339 -7.83 16.07 -10.19
CA GLY A 339 -9.01 16.39 -11.00
C GLY A 339 -8.99 15.60 -12.30
N VAL A 340 -10.10 14.93 -12.63
CA VAL A 340 -10.20 14.04 -13.81
C VAL A 340 -11.23 14.50 -14.83
N PHE A 341 -12.08 15.46 -14.50
CA PHE A 341 -13.17 15.92 -15.38
C PHE A 341 -12.72 16.56 -16.70
N THR A 342 -11.47 17.02 -16.80
CA THR A 342 -10.91 17.60 -18.03
C THR A 342 -10.30 16.55 -18.98
N ILE A 343 -10.30 15.28 -18.59
CA ILE A 343 -9.74 14.18 -19.38
C ILE A 343 -10.80 13.66 -20.35
N ALA A 344 -10.60 13.91 -21.65
CA ALA A 344 -11.59 13.58 -22.70
C ALA A 344 -11.96 12.09 -22.76
N ASP A 345 -10.96 11.19 -22.73
CA ASP A 345 -11.17 9.73 -22.63
C ASP A 345 -10.58 9.23 -21.31
N LEU A 346 -11.36 9.41 -20.24
CA LEU A 346 -10.96 9.04 -18.90
C LEU A 346 -10.65 7.54 -18.77
N ALA A 347 -11.47 6.67 -19.36
CA ALA A 347 -11.33 5.23 -19.23
C ALA A 347 -10.03 4.72 -19.86
N SER A 348 -9.70 5.19 -21.07
CA SER A 348 -8.44 4.84 -21.73
C SER A 348 -7.24 5.42 -20.99
N ALA A 349 -7.31 6.69 -20.58
CA ALA A 349 -6.25 7.36 -19.82
C ALA A 349 -5.88 6.61 -18.53
N MET A 350 -6.88 6.17 -17.74
CA MET A 350 -6.65 5.46 -16.49
C MET A 350 -6.09 4.05 -16.72
N LYS A 351 -6.57 3.32 -17.74
CA LYS A 351 -6.04 2.00 -18.12
C LYS A 351 -4.56 2.06 -18.51
N LEU A 352 -4.19 3.04 -19.34
CA LEU A 352 -2.82 3.23 -19.78
C LEU A 352 -1.91 3.58 -18.59
N ALA A 353 -2.34 4.48 -17.71
CA ALA A 353 -1.58 4.87 -16.52
C ALA A 353 -1.40 3.72 -15.53
N SER A 354 -2.45 2.94 -15.27
CA SER A 354 -2.40 1.73 -14.43
C SER A 354 -1.38 0.73 -14.97
N ARG A 355 -1.46 0.43 -16.27
CA ARG A 355 -0.58 -0.52 -16.94
C ARG A 355 0.88 -0.05 -16.92
N ALA A 356 1.12 1.22 -17.23
CA ALA A 356 2.45 1.82 -17.20
C ALA A 356 3.05 1.78 -15.79
N THR A 357 2.25 2.10 -14.77
CA THR A 357 2.70 2.10 -13.36
C THR A 357 3.01 0.69 -12.87
N ARG A 358 2.11 -0.26 -13.13
CA ARG A 358 2.24 -1.64 -12.67
C ARG A 358 3.46 -2.35 -13.23
N HIS A 359 3.70 -2.21 -14.54
CA HIS A 359 4.75 -2.94 -15.23
C HIS A 359 6.07 -2.17 -15.31
N TYR A 360 6.13 -0.95 -14.76
CA TYR A 360 7.38 -0.20 -14.65
C TYR A 360 8.55 -1.02 -14.07
N PRO A 361 8.36 -1.86 -13.02
CA PRO A 361 9.46 -2.60 -12.41
C PRO A 361 10.06 -3.71 -13.29
N LEU A 362 9.41 -4.12 -14.38
CA LEU A 362 9.89 -5.21 -15.25
C LEU A 362 11.26 -4.89 -15.89
N LEU A 363 11.60 -3.62 -16.05
CA LEU A 363 12.85 -3.16 -16.67
C LEU A 363 13.78 -2.46 -15.66
N GLU A 364 13.51 -2.59 -14.36
CA GLU A 364 14.39 -2.13 -13.29
C GLU A 364 15.48 -3.16 -12.99
N GLU A 365 16.67 -2.68 -12.63
CA GLU A 365 17.74 -3.56 -12.12
C GLU A 365 17.42 -4.06 -10.71
N ALA A 366 16.79 -3.20 -9.90
CA ALA A 366 16.27 -3.52 -8.58
C ALA A 366 14.77 -3.19 -8.53
N PRO A 367 13.90 -4.13 -8.95
CA PRO A 367 12.47 -3.89 -9.03
C PRO A 367 11.87 -3.52 -7.67
N ARG A 368 11.06 -2.46 -7.66
CA ARG A 368 10.27 -2.06 -6.48
C ARG A 368 8.77 -2.08 -6.81
N PRO A 369 7.90 -2.53 -5.89
CA PRO A 369 6.46 -2.46 -6.08
C PRO A 369 6.02 -1.01 -6.36
N ARG A 370 5.09 -0.82 -7.30
CA ARG A 370 4.50 0.49 -7.61
C ARG A 370 3.03 0.50 -7.24
N ILE A 371 2.52 1.68 -6.90
CA ILE A 371 1.10 1.88 -6.57
C ILE A 371 0.47 2.79 -7.62
N TRP A 372 -0.58 2.30 -8.27
CA TRP A 372 -1.48 3.16 -9.04
C TRP A 372 -2.75 3.46 -8.24
N ALA A 373 -2.98 4.73 -7.94
CA ALA A 373 -4.22 5.20 -7.33
C ALA A 373 -5.06 5.95 -8.37
N SER A 374 -6.13 5.31 -8.85
CA SER A 374 -7.03 5.92 -9.83
C SER A 374 -8.03 6.84 -9.14
N THR A 375 -8.37 7.97 -9.77
CA THR A 375 -9.15 9.02 -9.13
C THR A 375 -10.56 9.11 -9.66
N VAL A 376 -11.53 9.26 -8.75
CA VAL A 376 -12.95 9.48 -9.04
C VAL A 376 -13.38 10.86 -8.57
N GLN A 377 -14.34 11.47 -9.26
CA GLN A 377 -14.74 12.85 -9.03
C GLN A 377 -16.25 13.02 -9.26
N PRO A 378 -17.01 13.64 -8.33
CA PRO A 378 -18.45 13.72 -8.46
C PRO A 378 -18.94 14.85 -9.37
N GLY A 379 -18.10 15.86 -9.62
CA GLY A 379 -18.34 17.03 -10.46
C GLY A 379 -17.29 18.10 -10.15
N TYR A 380 -17.51 19.31 -10.64
CA TYR A 380 -16.64 20.46 -10.38
C TYR A 380 -17.37 21.77 -10.67
N ASP A 381 -17.23 22.78 -9.81
CA ASP A 381 -17.75 24.12 -10.11
C ASP A 381 -16.91 25.21 -9.42
N GLU A 382 -16.17 25.99 -10.21
CA GLU A 382 -15.41 27.15 -9.71
C GLU A 382 -16.01 28.49 -10.15
N ARG A 383 -17.22 28.51 -10.75
CA ARG A 383 -17.78 29.71 -11.40
C ARG A 383 -18.03 30.87 -10.43
N THR A 384 -18.19 30.59 -9.14
CA THR A 384 -18.39 31.58 -8.08
C THR A 384 -17.09 32.10 -7.46
N ILE A 385 -15.93 31.54 -7.82
CA ILE A 385 -14.63 31.95 -7.27
C ILE A 385 -14.04 33.11 -8.11
N PRO A 386 -13.78 34.28 -7.51
CA PRO A 386 -13.19 35.40 -8.24
C PRO A 386 -11.82 35.08 -8.85
N GLY A 387 -11.60 35.52 -10.09
CA GLY A 387 -10.32 35.37 -10.79
C GLY A 387 -10.04 33.99 -11.37
N ARG A 388 -11.00 33.05 -11.30
CA ARG A 388 -10.91 31.72 -11.91
C ARG A 388 -11.51 31.68 -13.32
N LYS A 389 -11.23 30.61 -14.07
CA LYS A 389 -11.66 30.46 -15.48
C LYS A 389 -13.15 30.10 -15.60
N GLY A 390 -13.78 29.71 -14.49
CA GLY A 390 -15.18 29.32 -14.47
C GLY A 390 -15.40 27.92 -15.05
N LEU A 391 -14.44 27.01 -14.84
CA LEU A 391 -14.62 25.60 -15.20
C LEU A 391 -15.82 25.00 -14.46
N TYR A 392 -16.57 24.17 -15.17
CA TYR A 392 -17.80 23.55 -14.68
C TYR A 392 -17.95 22.14 -15.24
N GLN A 393 -18.31 21.22 -14.36
CA GLN A 393 -18.73 19.87 -14.66
C GLN A 393 -19.93 19.53 -13.77
N ASP A 394 -21.09 19.41 -14.40
CA ASP A 394 -22.31 18.98 -13.73
C ASP A 394 -22.14 17.56 -13.17
N ARG A 395 -22.71 17.33 -11.98
CA ARG A 395 -22.75 16.01 -11.36
C ARG A 395 -23.74 15.07 -12.05
N LEU A 396 -24.70 15.61 -12.81
CA LEU A 396 -25.73 14.87 -13.56
C LEU A 396 -26.49 13.88 -12.68
N ASP A 397 -26.95 14.35 -11.51
CA ASP A 397 -27.61 13.53 -10.48
C ASP A 397 -26.81 12.27 -10.10
N GLY A 398 -25.48 12.44 -9.99
CA GLY A 398 -24.54 11.37 -9.70
C GLY A 398 -24.09 10.53 -10.90
N ALA A 399 -24.72 10.66 -12.08
CA ALA A 399 -24.33 9.91 -13.27
C ALA A 399 -22.87 10.18 -13.69
N PHE A 400 -22.40 11.42 -13.54
CA PHE A 400 -20.98 11.74 -13.78
C PHE A 400 -20.07 11.03 -12.77
N TYR A 401 -20.42 11.03 -11.49
CA TYR A 401 -19.62 10.34 -10.47
C TYR A 401 -19.52 8.83 -10.75
N ARG A 402 -20.65 8.19 -11.09
CA ARG A 402 -20.71 6.78 -11.47
C ARG A 402 -19.84 6.47 -12.67
N SER A 403 -19.82 7.32 -13.70
CA SER A 403 -18.97 7.11 -14.87
C SER A 403 -17.47 7.21 -14.54
N THR A 404 -17.07 8.13 -13.64
CA THR A 404 -15.67 8.19 -13.16
C THR A 404 -15.29 6.95 -12.36
N TRP A 405 -16.22 6.40 -11.56
CA TRP A 405 -16.01 5.12 -10.89
C TRP A 405 -15.84 3.96 -11.88
N GLU A 406 -16.69 3.82 -12.90
CA GLU A 406 -16.52 2.76 -13.90
C GLU A 406 -15.18 2.87 -14.63
N ALA A 407 -14.74 4.09 -14.97
CA ALA A 407 -13.44 4.32 -15.57
C ALA A 407 -12.29 3.94 -14.63
N ALA A 408 -12.39 4.32 -13.35
CA ALA A 408 -11.41 3.98 -12.34
C ALA A 408 -11.33 2.46 -12.14
N LEU A 409 -12.45 1.77 -11.90
CA LEU A 409 -12.46 0.32 -11.69
C LEU A 409 -12.01 -0.45 -12.92
N GLY A 410 -12.38 0.00 -14.11
CA GLY A 410 -11.95 -0.57 -15.39
C GLY A 410 -10.45 -0.45 -15.65
N SER A 411 -9.72 0.36 -14.89
CA SER A 411 -8.26 0.44 -14.92
C SER A 411 -7.55 -0.59 -14.03
N ASP A 412 -8.29 -1.43 -13.30
CA ASP A 412 -7.76 -2.34 -12.26
C ASP A 412 -6.77 -1.63 -11.33
N PRO A 413 -7.19 -0.59 -10.59
CA PRO A 413 -6.25 0.19 -9.80
C PRO A 413 -5.84 -0.56 -8.53
N ASP A 414 -4.73 -0.15 -7.92
CA ASP A 414 -4.35 -0.65 -6.60
C ASP A 414 -5.19 0.03 -5.52
N TRP A 415 -5.34 1.35 -5.61
CA TRP A 415 -6.18 2.19 -4.76
C TRP A 415 -7.14 3.07 -5.56
N VAL A 416 -8.23 3.51 -4.93
CA VAL A 416 -9.10 4.54 -5.49
C VAL A 416 -9.02 5.79 -4.62
N PHE A 417 -8.75 6.94 -5.24
CA PHE A 417 -8.78 8.25 -4.59
C PHE A 417 -10.06 9.00 -4.98
N ILE A 418 -10.72 9.61 -4.02
CA ILE A 418 -11.91 10.43 -4.23
C ILE A 418 -11.52 11.89 -4.10
N SER A 419 -11.74 12.64 -5.17
CA SER A 419 -11.68 14.09 -5.18
C SER A 419 -13.09 14.65 -5.10
N THR A 420 -13.62 14.99 -3.92
CA THR A 420 -12.95 15.08 -2.60
C THR A 420 -13.92 14.75 -1.46
N TRP A 421 -13.43 14.57 -0.23
CA TRP A 421 -14.32 14.53 0.94
C TRP A 421 -15.08 15.85 1.07
N ASN A 422 -14.36 16.96 1.21
CA ASN A 422 -14.92 18.25 1.62
C ASN A 422 -14.28 19.48 0.95
N GLU A 423 -13.87 19.43 -0.32
CA GLU A 423 -13.47 20.66 -1.03
C GLU A 423 -14.69 21.43 -1.53
N TRP A 424 -15.23 22.26 -0.63
CA TRP A 424 -16.45 23.02 -0.84
C TRP A 424 -16.28 24.19 -1.82
N TRP A 425 -15.08 24.75 -1.97
CA TRP A 425 -14.88 25.89 -2.88
C TRP A 425 -15.01 25.45 -4.35
N GLU A 426 -14.51 24.27 -4.67
CA GLU A 426 -14.56 23.68 -6.02
C GLU A 426 -15.80 22.81 -6.26
N HIS A 427 -16.70 22.73 -5.27
CA HIS A 427 -17.93 21.94 -5.34
C HIS A 427 -17.69 20.46 -5.70
N THR A 428 -16.60 19.88 -5.20
CA THR A 428 -16.22 18.47 -5.44
C THR A 428 -16.50 17.55 -4.25
N HIS A 429 -17.04 18.08 -3.16
CA HIS A 429 -17.32 17.35 -1.92
C HIS A 429 -18.29 16.18 -2.13
N ILE A 430 -18.02 15.08 -1.42
CA ILE A 430 -18.98 13.98 -1.20
C ILE A 430 -19.53 13.96 0.23
N GLU A 431 -19.02 14.82 1.11
CA GLU A 431 -19.55 15.04 2.47
C GLU A 431 -21.06 15.40 2.41
N PRO A 432 -21.88 14.91 3.35
CA PRO A 432 -23.31 15.20 3.33
C PRO A 432 -23.62 16.70 3.36
N SER A 433 -24.47 17.13 2.43
CA SER A 433 -24.69 18.55 2.13
C SER A 433 -26.17 18.94 2.08
N GLU A 434 -26.45 20.24 2.13
CA GLU A 434 -27.79 20.79 1.98
C GLU A 434 -28.41 20.38 0.63
N LEU A 435 -27.66 20.50 -0.47
CA LEU A 435 -28.16 20.19 -1.81
C LEU A 435 -28.27 18.69 -2.10
N TYR A 436 -27.30 17.89 -1.66
CA TYR A 436 -27.18 16.49 -2.09
C TYR A 436 -27.46 15.47 -0.98
N GLN A 437 -27.71 15.93 0.25
CA GLN A 437 -27.89 15.06 1.40
C GLN A 437 -26.76 14.02 1.46
N ASP A 438 -27.03 12.73 1.62
CA ASP A 438 -26.04 11.65 1.66
C ASP A 438 -25.86 10.90 0.31
N GLN A 439 -26.43 11.39 -0.79
CA GLN A 439 -26.44 10.71 -2.10
C GLN A 439 -25.05 10.23 -2.54
N TYR A 440 -24.02 11.08 -2.43
CA TYR A 440 -22.67 10.74 -2.88
C TYR A 440 -21.96 9.73 -1.96
N LEU A 441 -22.35 9.64 -0.68
CA LEU A 441 -21.90 8.57 0.20
C LEU A 441 -22.55 7.24 -0.17
N GLN A 442 -23.82 7.24 -0.58
CA GLN A 442 -24.52 6.03 -1.05
C GLN A 442 -23.87 5.48 -2.33
N ILE A 443 -23.57 6.34 -3.31
CA ILE A 443 -22.85 5.94 -4.54
C ILE A 443 -21.46 5.40 -4.19
N THR A 444 -20.71 6.10 -3.32
CA THR A 444 -19.38 5.66 -2.88
C THR A 444 -19.44 4.28 -2.23
N ARG A 445 -20.43 4.03 -1.36
CA ARG A 445 -20.66 2.74 -0.71
C ARG A 445 -20.90 1.62 -1.70
N GLU A 446 -21.74 1.85 -2.70
CA GLU A 446 -22.05 0.88 -3.76
C GLU A 446 -20.77 0.45 -4.51
N TYR A 447 -20.00 1.42 -5.01
CA TYR A 447 -18.80 1.15 -5.81
C TYR A 447 -17.63 0.61 -5.00
N ALA A 448 -17.40 1.14 -3.80
CA ALA A 448 -16.36 0.65 -2.90
C ALA A 448 -16.59 -0.84 -2.56
N ARG A 449 -17.84 -1.23 -2.31
CA ARG A 449 -18.22 -2.64 -2.07
C ARG A 449 -18.00 -3.50 -3.30
N ARG A 450 -18.51 -3.06 -4.46
CA ARG A 450 -18.34 -3.79 -5.72
C ARG A 450 -16.86 -4.04 -6.04
N TRP A 451 -16.01 -3.03 -5.83
CA TRP A 451 -14.60 -3.12 -6.18
C TRP A 451 -13.75 -3.92 -5.19
N LYS A 452 -13.95 -3.70 -3.88
CA LYS A 452 -13.24 -4.46 -2.83
C LYS A 452 -13.67 -5.92 -2.81
N GLY A 453 -14.91 -6.20 -3.20
CA GLY A 453 -15.50 -7.53 -3.13
C GLY A 453 -15.87 -7.90 -1.69
N ARG A 454 -16.34 -9.13 -1.51
CA ARG A 454 -16.59 -9.70 -0.18
C ARG A 454 -15.26 -10.03 0.53
N PRO A 455 -15.21 -9.98 1.87
CA PRO A 455 -14.09 -10.53 2.63
C PRO A 455 -13.72 -11.94 2.17
N GLN A 456 -12.45 -12.19 1.94
CA GLN A 456 -11.93 -13.51 1.60
C GLN A 456 -10.86 -13.89 2.61
N LEU A 457 -11.03 -15.05 3.23
CA LEU A 457 -10.02 -15.65 4.10
C LEU A 457 -8.94 -16.27 3.22
N ALA A 458 -7.67 -15.99 3.52
CA ALA A 458 -6.57 -16.65 2.81
C ALA A 458 -6.56 -18.14 3.17
N PRO A 459 -6.29 -19.05 2.20
CA PRO A 459 -6.09 -20.46 2.50
C PRO A 459 -4.96 -20.64 3.53
N GLY A 460 -5.25 -21.31 4.65
CA GLY A 460 -4.30 -21.44 5.77
C GLY A 460 -3.99 -20.11 6.48
N GLY A 461 -4.78 -19.06 6.25
CA GLY A 461 -4.57 -17.72 6.78
C GLY A 461 -5.01 -17.51 8.22
N VAL A 462 -5.58 -18.52 8.88
CA VAL A 462 -5.87 -18.46 10.32
C VAL A 462 -4.74 -19.20 11.03
N VAL A 463 -3.96 -18.43 11.79
CA VAL A 463 -2.76 -18.91 12.45
C VAL A 463 -2.71 -18.42 13.89
N ASN A 464 -1.98 -19.13 14.74
CA ASN A 464 -1.70 -18.68 16.08
C ASN A 464 -0.95 -17.33 16.05
N ALA A 465 -1.46 -16.30 16.73
CA ALA A 465 -0.92 -14.93 16.60
C ALA A 465 0.48 -14.76 17.21
N ALA A 466 0.93 -15.69 18.06
CA ALA A 466 2.24 -15.64 18.67
C ALA A 466 3.31 -16.33 17.80
N SER A 467 2.95 -17.42 17.13
CA SER A 467 3.87 -18.28 16.38
C SER A 467 3.75 -18.19 14.86
N TYR A 468 2.62 -17.69 14.36
CA TYR A 468 2.18 -17.80 12.96
C TYR A 468 2.07 -19.24 12.44
N ALA A 469 1.98 -20.23 13.34
CA ALA A 469 1.71 -21.61 12.96
C ALA A 469 0.22 -21.78 12.59
N ALA A 470 -0.03 -22.36 11.42
CA ALA A 470 -1.37 -22.81 11.03
C ALA A 470 -1.70 -24.15 11.72
N GLY A 471 -2.99 -24.41 11.97
CA GLY A 471 -3.42 -25.65 12.58
C GLY A 471 -4.82 -25.57 13.19
N ALA A 472 -5.06 -26.40 14.20
CA ALA A 472 -6.25 -26.31 15.04
C ALA A 472 -6.21 -25.06 15.90
N VAL A 473 -7.39 -24.51 16.18
CA VAL A 473 -7.57 -23.40 17.13
C VAL A 473 -7.94 -23.92 18.51
N ALA A 474 -7.61 -23.18 19.57
CA ALA A 474 -7.96 -23.52 20.94
C ALA A 474 -8.83 -22.45 21.63
N PRO A 475 -9.65 -22.82 22.63
CA PRO A 475 -10.39 -21.85 23.45
C PRO A 475 -9.47 -20.79 24.05
N GLY A 476 -9.81 -19.51 23.88
CA GLY A 476 -9.01 -18.39 24.37
C GLY A 476 -7.76 -18.08 23.53
N GLU A 477 -7.46 -18.84 22.47
CA GLU A 477 -6.31 -18.55 21.62
C GLU A 477 -6.48 -17.21 20.89
N ILE A 478 -5.43 -16.39 20.88
CA ILE A 478 -5.34 -15.23 20.00
C ILE A 478 -4.86 -15.73 18.64
N VAL A 479 -5.70 -15.61 17.63
CA VAL A 479 -5.40 -15.93 16.23
C VAL A 479 -5.16 -14.67 15.41
N ALA A 480 -4.24 -14.77 14.44
CA ALA A 480 -4.11 -13.84 13.34
C ALA A 480 -4.83 -14.41 12.12
N VAL A 481 -5.78 -13.66 11.59
CA VAL A 481 -6.59 -14.00 10.43
C VAL A 481 -6.15 -13.14 9.25
N PHE A 482 -5.56 -13.77 8.24
CA PHE A 482 -5.12 -13.14 7.00
C PHE A 482 -6.15 -13.31 5.88
N GLY A 483 -6.27 -12.29 5.04
CA GLY A 483 -7.20 -12.29 3.93
C GLY A 483 -7.21 -10.98 3.16
N THR A 484 -8.27 -10.77 2.41
CA THR A 484 -8.51 -9.52 1.66
C THR A 484 -9.94 -9.05 1.85
N GLY A 485 -10.18 -7.75 1.61
CA GLY A 485 -11.52 -7.17 1.71
C GLY A 485 -12.02 -7.01 3.15
N PHE A 486 -11.12 -7.04 4.14
CA PHE A 486 -11.45 -6.72 5.53
C PHE A 486 -11.57 -5.19 5.73
N CYS A 487 -12.07 -4.77 6.88
CA CYS A 487 -12.20 -3.36 7.28
C CYS A 487 -11.81 -3.14 8.74
N GLY A 488 -11.57 -1.88 9.11
CA GLY A 488 -11.15 -1.49 10.47
C GLY A 488 -12.17 -1.83 11.57
N ASP A 489 -13.44 -2.01 11.20
CA ASP A 489 -14.56 -2.36 12.07
C ASP A 489 -15.05 -3.81 11.88
N ALA A 490 -14.22 -4.67 11.26
CA ALA A 490 -14.58 -6.06 11.01
C ALA A 490 -14.91 -6.83 12.29
N ARG A 491 -15.89 -7.73 12.22
CA ARG A 491 -16.22 -8.71 13.26
C ARG A 491 -15.75 -10.08 12.82
N VAL A 492 -15.19 -10.86 13.74
CA VAL A 492 -14.87 -12.27 13.51
C VAL A 492 -15.92 -13.10 14.25
N LEU A 493 -16.48 -14.09 13.58
CA LEU A 493 -17.50 -14.99 14.11
C LEU A 493 -16.95 -16.41 14.15
N PHE A 494 -17.23 -17.14 15.24
CA PHE A 494 -17.04 -18.57 15.37
C PHE A 494 -18.39 -19.21 15.62
N ASP A 495 -18.88 -20.03 14.68
CA ASP A 495 -20.22 -20.63 14.72
C ASP A 495 -21.33 -19.59 14.94
N GLY A 496 -21.18 -18.41 14.33
CA GLY A 496 -22.08 -17.27 14.48
C GLY A 496 -21.90 -16.43 15.74
N HIS A 497 -21.06 -16.85 16.70
CA HIS A 497 -20.76 -16.12 17.93
C HIS A 497 -19.61 -15.15 17.71
N ALA A 498 -19.77 -13.90 18.15
CA ALA A 498 -18.75 -12.88 17.96
C ALA A 498 -17.52 -13.13 18.84
N ALA A 499 -16.35 -13.21 18.20
CA ALA A 499 -15.06 -13.19 18.85
C ALA A 499 -14.68 -11.77 19.32
N THR A 500 -13.77 -11.71 20.29
CA THR A 500 -13.16 -10.45 20.69
C THR A 500 -12.11 -10.04 19.68
N VAL A 501 -12.37 -8.99 18.90
CA VAL A 501 -11.40 -8.42 17.96
C VAL A 501 -10.45 -7.49 18.70
N ILE A 502 -9.14 -7.79 18.64
CA ILE A 502 -8.08 -6.98 19.24
C ILE A 502 -7.66 -5.86 18.30
N SER A 503 -7.57 -6.17 17.00
CA SER A 503 -7.23 -5.21 15.95
C SER A 503 -7.75 -5.71 14.61
N ALA A 504 -8.27 -4.82 13.77
CA ALA A 504 -8.68 -5.13 12.40
C ALA A 504 -8.05 -4.16 11.40
N GLY A 505 -7.59 -4.70 10.28
CA GLY A 505 -7.07 -3.95 9.14
C GLY A 505 -7.51 -4.61 7.83
N PRO A 506 -7.16 -4.03 6.67
CA PRO A 506 -7.69 -4.47 5.39
C PRO A 506 -7.25 -5.88 4.93
N THR A 507 -6.20 -6.44 5.55
CA THR A 507 -5.64 -7.76 5.22
C THR A 507 -5.35 -8.67 6.42
N GLN A 508 -5.49 -8.15 7.64
CA GLN A 508 -5.20 -8.90 8.86
C GLN A 508 -6.17 -8.47 9.97
N ILE A 509 -6.71 -9.45 10.69
CA ILE A 509 -7.48 -9.25 11.92
C ILE A 509 -6.86 -10.13 13.01
N ASN A 510 -6.61 -9.57 14.19
CA ASN A 510 -6.24 -10.35 15.37
C ASN A 510 -7.47 -10.48 16.28
N ALA A 511 -7.85 -11.69 16.64
CA ALA A 511 -9.05 -11.96 17.43
C ALA A 511 -8.83 -13.11 18.41
N VAL A 512 -9.57 -13.10 19.52
CA VAL A 512 -9.59 -14.18 20.52
C VAL A 512 -10.65 -15.20 20.12
N VAL A 513 -10.24 -16.45 19.95
CA VAL A 513 -11.14 -17.59 19.75
C VAL A 513 -12.04 -17.71 20.98
N PRO A 514 -13.38 -17.68 20.84
CA PRO A 514 -14.30 -17.72 21.98
C PRO A 514 -14.08 -18.96 22.85
N TYR A 515 -14.15 -18.80 24.16
CA TYR A 515 -14.03 -19.95 25.07
C TYR A 515 -15.14 -21.00 24.89
N SER A 516 -16.26 -20.62 24.25
CA SER A 516 -17.39 -21.52 23.94
C SER A 516 -17.07 -22.62 22.93
N VAL A 517 -15.95 -22.54 22.20
CA VAL A 517 -15.58 -23.60 21.25
C VAL A 517 -15.06 -24.87 21.95
N ALA A 518 -14.78 -24.81 23.26
CA ALA A 518 -14.10 -25.87 24.01
C ALA A 518 -14.74 -27.27 23.91
N ASP A 519 -16.06 -27.33 23.75
CA ASP A 519 -16.81 -28.59 23.69
C ASP A 519 -17.00 -29.12 22.26
N SER A 520 -16.37 -28.48 21.27
CA SER A 520 -16.48 -28.84 19.85
C SER A 520 -15.17 -29.42 19.32
N THR A 521 -15.26 -30.29 18.30
CA THR A 521 -14.09 -30.82 17.57
C THR A 521 -13.71 -29.96 16.35
N SER A 522 -14.62 -29.08 15.93
CA SER A 522 -14.42 -28.12 14.84
C SER A 522 -15.30 -26.89 15.05
N THR A 523 -14.92 -25.77 14.46
CA THR A 523 -15.67 -24.49 14.48
C THR A 523 -15.65 -23.83 13.10
N GLN A 524 -16.70 -23.09 12.77
CA GLN A 524 -16.77 -22.30 11.53
C GLN A 524 -16.40 -20.85 11.78
N LEU A 525 -15.26 -20.41 11.22
CA LEU A 525 -14.83 -19.02 11.24
C LEU A 525 -15.42 -18.25 10.05
N GLN A 526 -15.98 -17.07 10.32
CA GLN A 526 -16.38 -16.09 9.31
C GLN A 526 -15.89 -14.70 9.68
N VAL A 527 -15.65 -13.86 8.68
CA VAL A 527 -15.37 -12.43 8.86
C VAL A 527 -16.50 -11.63 8.26
N ASP A 528 -17.13 -10.82 9.13
CA ASP A 528 -18.07 -9.79 8.73
C ASP A 528 -17.32 -8.46 8.61
N CYS A 529 -17.40 -7.86 7.44
CA CYS A 529 -16.95 -6.51 7.19
C CYS A 529 -18.14 -5.69 6.71
N ARG A 530 -18.74 -4.92 7.64
CA ARG A 530 -19.95 -4.13 7.40
C ARG A 530 -21.08 -5.04 6.87
N ASP A 531 -21.59 -4.78 5.67
CA ASP A 531 -22.69 -5.56 5.07
C ASP A 531 -22.20 -6.74 4.22
N ALA A 532 -20.91 -7.09 4.28
CA ALA A 532 -20.33 -8.22 3.54
C ALA A 532 -19.74 -9.26 4.48
N ARG A 533 -20.02 -10.54 4.20
CA ARG A 533 -19.56 -11.69 4.98
C ARG A 533 -18.67 -12.60 4.12
N SER A 534 -17.61 -13.13 4.70
CA SER A 534 -16.77 -14.15 4.06
C SER A 534 -17.51 -15.48 3.91
N GLU A 535 -17.00 -16.36 3.04
CA GLU A 535 -17.32 -17.78 3.16
C GLU A 535 -16.89 -18.31 4.54
N ALA A 536 -17.60 -19.34 5.02
CA ALA A 536 -17.24 -20.01 6.27
C ALA A 536 -16.01 -20.89 6.08
N LEU A 537 -15.02 -20.74 6.95
CA LEU A 537 -13.84 -21.58 7.02
C LEU A 537 -13.98 -22.53 8.20
N THR A 538 -14.02 -23.84 7.94
CA THR A 538 -14.02 -24.84 9.00
C THR A 538 -12.60 -25.03 9.54
N LEU A 539 -12.44 -24.88 10.86
CA LEU A 539 -11.18 -25.06 11.57
C LEU A 539 -11.33 -26.22 12.57
N PRO A 540 -10.32 -27.10 12.72
CA PRO A 540 -10.31 -28.06 13.81
C PRO A 540 -10.13 -27.34 15.14
N VAL A 541 -10.75 -27.85 16.20
CA VAL A 541 -10.59 -27.35 17.56
C VAL A 541 -9.74 -28.32 18.36
N ALA A 542 -8.72 -27.80 19.04
CA ALA A 542 -7.87 -28.54 19.96
C ALA A 542 -8.08 -28.05 21.40
N ALA A 543 -7.75 -28.90 22.37
CA ALA A 543 -7.87 -28.54 23.79
C ALA A 543 -6.89 -27.41 24.20
N SER A 544 -5.76 -27.29 23.50
CA SER A 544 -4.76 -26.21 23.65
C SER A 544 -3.90 -26.11 22.38
N ALA A 545 -3.43 -24.90 22.06
CA ALA A 545 -2.54 -24.60 20.95
C ALA A 545 -1.52 -23.53 21.38
N PRO A 546 -0.57 -23.85 22.30
CA PRO A 546 0.29 -22.85 22.91
C PRO A 546 1.23 -22.20 21.89
N GLY A 547 1.39 -20.89 21.95
CA GLY A 547 2.39 -20.14 21.20
C GLY A 547 3.04 -19.05 22.06
N ILE A 548 4.37 -18.91 22.03
CA ILE A 548 5.09 -17.89 22.81
C ILE A 548 5.26 -16.64 21.95
N PHE A 549 4.86 -15.47 22.46
CA PHE A 549 5.07 -14.21 21.74
C PHE A 549 6.56 -13.89 21.65
N THR A 550 6.97 -13.26 20.55
CA THR A 550 8.38 -12.88 20.31
C THR A 550 8.54 -11.38 20.32
N ALA A 551 9.72 -10.91 20.75
CA ALA A 551 9.98 -9.49 20.99
C ALA A 551 9.87 -8.63 19.71
N ASP A 552 10.13 -9.22 18.55
CA ASP A 552 10.01 -8.59 17.23
C ASP A 552 8.73 -9.00 16.47
N SER A 553 7.87 -9.82 17.09
CA SER A 553 6.65 -10.36 16.47
C SER A 553 6.88 -11.19 15.22
N SER A 554 8.06 -11.81 15.05
CA SER A 554 8.37 -12.68 13.90
C SER A 554 7.94 -14.15 14.09
N GLY A 555 7.53 -14.51 15.31
CA GLY A 555 7.22 -15.88 15.72
C GLY A 555 8.44 -16.73 16.13
N ARG A 556 9.66 -16.20 15.94
CA ARG A 556 10.94 -16.88 16.26
C ARG A 556 11.92 -15.93 16.98
N GLY A 557 13.05 -16.46 17.48
CA GLY A 557 14.10 -15.64 18.07
C GLY A 557 13.83 -15.27 19.53
N GLN A 558 14.14 -14.04 19.94
CA GLN A 558 13.99 -13.61 21.34
C GLN A 558 12.52 -13.58 21.74
N GLY A 559 12.16 -14.33 22.78
CA GLY A 559 10.80 -14.32 23.33
C GLY A 559 10.46 -12.98 23.98
N ALA A 560 9.18 -12.62 23.94
CA ALA A 560 8.60 -11.55 24.73
C ALA A 560 8.57 -11.99 26.20
N ILE A 561 9.73 -11.90 26.85
CA ILE A 561 9.99 -12.44 28.17
C ILE A 561 10.50 -11.31 29.05
N LEU A 562 10.00 -11.22 30.28
CA LEU A 562 10.53 -10.29 31.29
C LEU A 562 11.39 -11.03 32.30
N ASN A 563 12.47 -10.40 32.73
CA ASN A 563 13.27 -10.87 33.86
C ASN A 563 12.54 -10.63 35.19
N GLN A 564 13.10 -11.14 36.29
CA GLN A 564 12.54 -11.03 37.64
C GLN A 564 12.33 -9.58 38.11
N ASP A 565 13.15 -8.66 37.60
CA ASP A 565 13.07 -7.21 37.85
C ASP A 565 12.04 -6.49 36.96
N GLY A 566 11.35 -7.22 36.08
CA GLY A 566 10.36 -6.70 35.13
C GLY A 566 10.98 -6.02 33.90
N ALA A 567 12.29 -6.07 33.71
CA ALA A 567 12.94 -5.58 32.50
C ALA A 567 12.84 -6.61 31.36
N LEU A 568 12.77 -6.14 30.11
CA LEU A 568 12.70 -7.01 28.92
C LEU A 568 13.98 -7.84 28.82
N ASN A 569 13.83 -9.16 28.68
CA ASN A 569 14.94 -10.07 28.46
C ASN A 569 15.53 -9.86 27.06
N SER A 570 16.85 -9.74 26.98
CA SER A 570 17.60 -9.60 25.73
C SER A 570 19.07 -9.96 25.97
N ALA A 571 19.88 -10.02 24.92
CA ALA A 571 21.33 -10.20 25.06
C ALA A 571 22.00 -9.11 25.94
N ALA A 572 21.46 -7.89 25.96
CA ALA A 572 21.93 -6.81 26.80
C ALA A 572 21.39 -6.88 28.25
N ASN A 573 20.30 -7.62 28.46
CA ASN A 573 19.67 -7.81 29.76
C ASN A 573 19.30 -9.29 29.99
N PRO A 574 20.29 -10.19 30.12
CA PRO A 574 20.04 -11.61 30.30
C PRO A 574 19.57 -11.93 31.74
N ALA A 575 18.72 -12.95 31.86
CA ALA A 575 18.26 -13.49 33.13
C ALA A 575 19.38 -14.26 33.83
N ALA A 576 19.56 -14.07 35.14
CA ALA A 576 20.49 -14.90 35.90
C ALA A 576 19.95 -16.33 36.05
N ARG A 577 20.83 -17.32 36.02
CA ARG A 577 20.48 -18.67 36.48
C ARG A 577 19.85 -18.65 37.87
N GLY A 578 18.83 -19.46 38.09
CA GLY A 578 18.04 -19.51 39.34
C GLY A 578 17.06 -18.35 39.56
N SER A 579 17.13 -17.28 38.76
CA SER A 579 16.14 -16.19 38.77
C SER A 579 14.83 -16.59 38.09
N VAL A 580 13.81 -15.75 38.24
CA VAL A 580 12.50 -15.96 37.61
C VAL A 580 12.41 -15.19 36.30
N VAL A 581 11.84 -15.80 35.28
CA VAL A 581 11.41 -15.12 34.05
C VAL A 581 9.91 -15.26 33.86
N GLN A 582 9.29 -14.27 33.22
CA GLN A 582 7.87 -14.20 32.91
C GLN A 582 7.70 -14.33 31.39
N ILE A 583 7.10 -15.43 30.94
CA ILE A 583 6.90 -15.75 29.53
C ILE A 583 5.45 -15.39 29.16
N PHE A 584 5.27 -14.62 28.09
CA PHE A 584 3.94 -14.28 27.55
C PHE A 584 3.62 -15.14 26.33
N ALA A 585 2.43 -15.73 26.32
CA ALA A 585 1.97 -16.72 25.35
C ALA A 585 0.45 -16.59 25.09
N THR A 586 -0.09 -17.45 24.24
CA THR A 586 -1.54 -17.61 24.00
C THR A 586 -1.86 -19.08 23.69
N GLY A 587 -3.14 -19.45 23.67
CA GLY A 587 -3.60 -20.79 23.26
C GLY A 587 -3.53 -21.82 24.40
N GLU A 588 -3.73 -21.35 25.62
CA GLU A 588 -3.72 -22.14 26.85
C GLU A 588 -4.92 -23.09 26.99
N GLY A 589 -5.99 -22.88 26.20
CA GLY A 589 -7.22 -23.65 26.29
C GLY A 589 -8.16 -23.16 27.41
N GLN A 590 -9.14 -23.99 27.77
CA GLN A 590 -10.10 -23.64 28.81
C GLN A 590 -9.44 -23.51 30.20
N THR A 591 -9.99 -22.63 31.03
CA THR A 591 -9.42 -22.25 32.34
C THR A 591 -10.38 -22.46 33.51
N TYR A 592 -9.88 -22.35 34.74
CA TYR A 592 -10.65 -22.25 35.97
C TYR A 592 -10.21 -21.04 36.84
N PRO A 593 -11.12 -20.10 37.19
CA PRO A 593 -12.50 -19.99 36.69
C PRO A 593 -12.56 -19.91 35.15
N PRO A 594 -13.69 -20.26 34.51
CA PRO A 594 -13.80 -20.24 33.05
C PRO A 594 -13.40 -18.91 32.43
N GLY A 595 -12.73 -18.98 31.29
CA GLY A 595 -12.35 -17.79 30.54
C GLY A 595 -13.58 -17.00 30.10
N VAL A 596 -13.48 -15.67 30.14
CA VAL A 596 -14.56 -14.77 29.74
C VAL A 596 -14.08 -13.92 28.57
N ASP A 597 -14.73 -14.07 27.42
CA ASP A 597 -14.42 -13.32 26.21
C ASP A 597 -14.46 -11.79 26.49
N GLY A 598 -13.54 -11.06 25.86
CA GLY A 598 -13.55 -9.60 25.86
C GLY A 598 -13.13 -8.92 27.16
N LYS A 599 -12.83 -9.68 28.21
CA LYS A 599 -12.48 -9.13 29.53
C LYS A 599 -11.00 -9.29 29.84
N PRO A 600 -10.38 -8.32 30.54
CA PRO A 600 -9.06 -8.53 31.11
C PRO A 600 -9.06 -9.65 32.16
N ALA A 601 -7.97 -10.40 32.26
CA ALA A 601 -7.76 -11.35 33.35
C ALA A 601 -7.67 -10.62 34.69
N ALA A 602 -8.48 -11.06 35.65
CA ALA A 602 -8.62 -10.47 36.98
C ALA A 602 -8.68 -11.58 38.05
N GLU A 603 -8.45 -11.21 39.31
CA GLU A 603 -8.47 -12.16 40.43
C GLU A 603 -9.88 -12.72 40.71
N PRO A 604 -10.04 -14.04 40.99
CA PRO A 604 -8.99 -15.06 40.97
C PRO A 604 -8.53 -15.35 39.53
N LEU A 605 -7.22 -15.24 39.28
CA LEU A 605 -6.68 -15.33 37.92
C LEU A 605 -6.98 -16.71 37.29
N PRO A 606 -7.56 -16.77 36.07
CA PRO A 606 -7.93 -18.01 35.41
C PRO A 606 -6.68 -18.85 35.11
N LYS A 607 -6.67 -20.11 35.56
CA LYS A 607 -5.56 -21.05 35.33
C LYS A 607 -5.97 -22.10 34.29
N PRO A 608 -5.08 -22.53 33.39
CA PRO A 608 -5.39 -23.59 32.43
C PRO A 608 -5.85 -24.85 33.15
N LEU A 609 -6.87 -25.52 32.61
CA LEU A 609 -7.31 -26.84 33.10
C LEU A 609 -6.26 -27.92 32.81
N LEU A 610 -5.51 -27.75 31.73
CA LEU A 610 -4.46 -28.67 31.31
C LEU A 610 -3.14 -28.42 32.05
N PRO A 611 -2.31 -29.46 32.27
CA PRO A 611 -1.02 -29.30 32.93
C PRO A 611 -0.08 -28.43 32.07
N VAL A 612 0.70 -27.59 32.73
CA VAL A 612 1.67 -26.68 32.08
C VAL A 612 3.09 -27.07 32.48
N SER A 613 3.97 -27.19 31.50
CA SER A 613 5.41 -27.39 31.72
C SER A 613 6.23 -26.54 30.77
N VAL A 614 7.47 -26.23 31.16
CA VAL A 614 8.40 -25.43 30.36
C VAL A 614 9.77 -26.07 30.38
N SER A 615 10.43 -26.10 29.23
CA SER A 615 11.86 -26.38 29.14
C SER A 615 12.63 -25.15 28.66
N ILE A 616 13.81 -24.94 29.25
CA ILE A 616 14.78 -23.91 28.84
C ILE A 616 16.10 -24.61 28.59
N GLY A 617 16.70 -24.43 27.41
CA GLY A 617 17.94 -25.12 27.03
C GLY A 617 17.82 -26.64 27.04
N GLY A 618 16.61 -27.18 26.83
CA GLY A 618 16.31 -28.61 26.94
C GLY A 618 16.18 -29.13 28.39
N LEU A 619 16.38 -28.28 29.41
CA LEU A 619 16.20 -28.62 30.82
C LEU A 619 14.82 -28.20 31.32
N HIS A 620 14.19 -29.04 32.14
CA HIS A 620 12.91 -28.72 32.77
C HIS A 620 13.05 -27.50 33.71
N ALA A 621 12.24 -26.47 33.49
CA ALA A 621 12.18 -25.27 34.31
C ALA A 621 11.01 -25.35 35.30
N HIS A 622 11.25 -25.00 36.56
CA HIS A 622 10.21 -25.08 37.58
C HIS A 622 9.16 -23.97 37.40
N VAL A 623 7.92 -24.36 37.08
CA VAL A 623 6.78 -23.44 36.90
C VAL A 623 6.27 -22.96 38.25
N LEU A 624 6.36 -21.65 38.48
CA LEU A 624 5.91 -20.97 39.70
C LEU A 624 4.48 -20.42 39.55
N TYR A 625 4.10 -20.08 38.32
CA TYR A 625 2.78 -19.58 37.98
C TYR A 625 2.48 -19.90 36.51
N ALA A 626 1.23 -20.25 36.22
CA ALA A 626 0.68 -20.37 34.88
C ALA A 626 -0.80 -19.96 34.94
N GLY A 627 -1.17 -18.89 34.23
CA GLY A 627 -2.53 -18.36 34.22
C GLY A 627 -2.69 -17.14 33.32
N GLY A 628 -3.91 -16.59 33.30
CA GLY A 628 -4.20 -15.37 32.56
C GLY A 628 -3.31 -14.21 33.02
N ALA A 629 -2.72 -13.48 32.09
CA ALA A 629 -1.82 -12.38 32.38
C ALA A 629 -2.57 -11.20 33.03
N PRO A 630 -2.27 -10.82 34.29
CA PRO A 630 -3.05 -9.83 35.03
C PRO A 630 -3.25 -8.51 34.27
N GLY A 631 -4.52 -8.09 34.10
CA GLY A 631 -4.88 -6.84 33.44
C GLY A 631 -4.73 -6.82 31.92
N LEU A 632 -4.33 -7.93 31.29
CA LEU A 632 -4.37 -8.11 29.83
C LEU A 632 -5.63 -8.88 29.43
N ILE A 633 -6.03 -8.74 28.16
CA ILE A 633 -7.21 -9.42 27.61
C ILE A 633 -7.12 -10.94 27.83
N ALA A 634 -8.24 -11.57 28.19
CA ALA A 634 -8.33 -13.04 28.29
C ALA A 634 -7.88 -13.66 26.95
N GLY A 635 -7.06 -14.72 27.05
CA GLY A 635 -6.31 -15.29 25.92
C GLY A 635 -4.85 -14.87 25.85
N VAL A 636 -4.42 -13.87 26.64
CA VAL A 636 -3.00 -13.68 26.95
C VAL A 636 -2.64 -14.50 28.18
N PHE A 637 -1.77 -15.46 27.98
CA PHE A 637 -1.28 -16.41 28.97
C PHE A 637 0.09 -15.99 29.49
N GLN A 638 0.28 -15.99 30.82
CA GLN A 638 1.57 -15.71 31.46
C GLN A 638 2.07 -16.95 32.21
N VAL A 639 3.36 -17.28 32.04
CA VAL A 639 4.03 -18.37 32.75
C VAL A 639 5.29 -17.85 33.42
N ASN A 640 5.35 -17.98 34.76
CA ASN A 640 6.56 -17.64 35.51
C ASN A 640 7.34 -18.91 35.80
N VAL A 641 8.62 -18.94 35.41
CA VAL A 641 9.49 -20.11 35.60
C VAL A 641 10.81 -19.71 36.22
N ARG A 642 11.37 -20.59 37.04
CA ARG A 642 12.75 -20.47 37.52
C ARG A 642 13.71 -20.99 36.46
N VAL A 643 14.68 -20.15 36.05
CA VAL A 643 15.72 -20.49 35.08
C VAL A 643 16.63 -21.59 35.66
N PRO A 644 16.78 -22.75 34.99
CA PRO A 644 17.64 -23.83 35.49
C PRO A 644 19.10 -23.42 35.72
N GLU A 645 19.70 -23.91 36.80
CA GLU A 645 21.07 -23.51 37.19
C GLU A 645 22.17 -24.06 36.28
N ALA A 646 21.91 -25.19 35.61
CA ALA A 646 22.88 -25.89 34.77
C ALA A 646 22.98 -25.33 33.32
N LEU A 647 22.31 -24.21 33.01
CA LEU A 647 22.32 -23.64 31.68
C LEU A 647 23.63 -22.94 31.35
N ALA A 648 24.03 -22.97 30.08
CA ALA A 648 25.08 -22.10 29.58
C ALA A 648 24.58 -20.65 29.46
N ALA A 649 25.50 -19.69 29.54
CA ALA A 649 25.18 -18.29 29.21
C ALA A 649 24.87 -18.12 27.71
N GLY A 650 24.11 -17.10 27.37
CA GLY A 650 23.66 -16.81 26.01
C GLY A 650 22.19 -17.18 25.77
N PRO A 651 21.74 -17.16 24.49
CA PRO A 651 20.37 -17.51 24.13
C PRO A 651 20.12 -19.00 24.34
N GLN A 652 19.11 -19.33 25.13
CA GLN A 652 18.66 -20.69 25.40
C GLN A 652 17.27 -20.92 24.78
N PRO A 653 17.03 -22.02 24.06
CA PRO A 653 15.70 -22.32 23.50
C PRO A 653 14.67 -22.48 24.63
N VAL A 654 13.46 -21.99 24.41
CA VAL A 654 12.32 -22.11 25.34
C VAL A 654 11.19 -22.84 24.65
N VAL A 655 10.68 -23.88 25.30
CA VAL A 655 9.49 -24.61 24.84
C VAL A 655 8.47 -24.64 25.97
N LEU A 656 7.27 -24.15 25.69
CA LEU A 656 6.11 -24.19 26.56
C LEU A 656 5.20 -25.33 26.11
N THR A 657 4.79 -26.19 27.04
CA THR A 657 3.86 -27.29 26.79
C THR A 657 2.62 -27.13 27.66
N VAL A 658 1.44 -27.20 27.04
CA VAL A 658 0.14 -27.20 27.71
C VAL A 658 -0.59 -28.47 27.29
N GLY A 659 -0.90 -29.35 28.25
CA GLY A 659 -1.40 -30.69 27.96
C GLY A 659 -0.42 -31.47 27.07
N ALA A 660 -0.88 -31.87 25.89
CA ALA A 660 -0.07 -32.59 24.90
C ALA A 660 0.54 -31.69 23.81
N ALA A 661 0.18 -30.40 23.77
CA ALA A 661 0.62 -29.48 22.72
C ALA A 661 1.83 -28.65 23.18
N SER A 662 2.77 -28.39 22.28
CA SER A 662 3.97 -27.59 22.55
C SER A 662 4.03 -26.36 21.66
N SER A 663 4.64 -25.29 22.18
CA SER A 663 4.89 -24.06 21.45
C SER A 663 5.84 -24.24 20.28
N GLN A 664 5.86 -23.26 19.38
CA GLN A 664 6.73 -23.27 18.22
C GLN A 664 8.22 -23.35 18.62
N PRO A 665 9.06 -24.04 17.83
CA PRO A 665 10.50 -24.09 18.06
C PRO A 665 11.16 -22.74 17.72
N GLY A 666 12.38 -22.54 18.21
CA GLY A 666 13.22 -21.38 17.84
C GLY A 666 12.95 -20.11 18.64
N VAL A 667 12.06 -20.14 19.64
CA VAL A 667 11.96 -19.07 20.64
C VAL A 667 13.06 -19.24 21.70
N THR A 668 13.64 -18.14 22.15
CA THR A 668 14.79 -18.12 23.05
C THR A 668 14.62 -17.16 24.22
N VAL A 669 15.33 -17.44 25.31
CA VAL A 669 15.56 -16.55 26.45
C VAL A 669 17.06 -16.36 26.63
N SER A 670 17.51 -15.13 26.85
CA SER A 670 18.91 -14.84 27.12
C SER A 670 19.23 -15.07 28.60
N VAL A 671 20.27 -15.87 28.88
CA VAL A 671 20.68 -16.30 30.23
C VAL A 671 22.14 -15.88 30.50
N LYS A 672 22.47 -15.56 31.76
CA LYS A 672 23.84 -15.37 32.24
C LYS A 672 24.19 -16.36 33.35
#